data_AF-A0A7J6NXJ9-F1
#
_entry.id   AF-A0A7J6NXJ9-F1
#
_cell.length_a   1.000
_cell.length_b   1.000
_cell.length_c   1.000
_cell.angle_alpha   90.00
_cell.angle_beta   90.00
_cell.angle_gamma   90.00
#
_symmetry.space_group_name_H-M   'P 1'
#
loop_
_entity.id
_entity.type
_entity.pdbx_description
1 polymer ?
#
loop_
_entity_poly.entity_id
_entity_poly.type
_entity_poly.pdbx_seq_one_letter_code
_entity_poly.pdbx_strand_id
1 'polypeptide(L)'
;MAMLMQQLVKLTNRLEELARGPQGSPMWRKRAARMRDDVDGIKVSTDRLLNHIFRTRQREKLFGAKNSTENGEDQTAESQLLRERQALQQSAGMLDSILGQGHATLGKMTQQNTVLKTTRRKMYDVLNAVGLSSTLSTSIDRRQRVDAWIVRGGMDASSKKTGCTQYRVPGGVQGRIFYPAVSEVDHGYKQTTWFTDLERYATGQLDVGRALFRRSRVMQIVASILEWMVRIIAYVLPSRLFVPKLSSTYDCVEPVEEGSLPLVVFSHGLTGNGDENAMLCSALTREIVGGAIVAEVHHQDGSACEAVDEDGHKIPYIPDPIGSPDPRDLRPKQVRQRANEMKSVIEYLCAIGSGEESSDPLLNRVARLIDPRRIIPVGYSFGGATVAEYCSTVGLKRVEDKCVPCAVLMDPWTYVTPRDGSQGFNFPERAHKEGIQTPTLILGSEEFSKYPGMRSATVNLHDKSLQPGSRLRVVDKTRHGNFMELCFWMPQFLVPVAARIGFYDKNNKSARDDLIRGRLSARKGGLKKAFCSTEVTKIKKSPRTGQLEVGRALFRRSRVMLIVASISEWMVKIVAYVLPSRLFVPKLSSTYDRIEPIEEGSLPLVVFSHGLTGNGDENAMLCSALTREIVGGAIVAEVHHQDGSACEAVDEDGHEIPYVPDPIGSPDPRSLRPKQVRQRANEVKSVIEYLCAIGSGEESSDPLLNRVARLIDPRRIIPVGYSFGGATVAEYCSTVGLKRVEDKCVPCAVLMDPWTYVTPKDGSQGFRLPEKAHDEGIQVPTLTLSSEEFIKSPDMQAATVNLHNRSLQPASFGVVDKTRHGNFMELCFWMPQFLVPVAARIGFYDKNNKSARDTYRKIVAAVANFIHLKTSPDAHSPLAPRMRGGISSESKMSKRGNLKE
;
A
#
# COMPACT_ATOMS: atom_id res chain seq x y z
N MET A 1 -16.32 -14.70 -39.95
CA MET A 1 -15.92 -16.13 -39.95
C MET A 1 -16.22 -16.83 -41.27
N ALA A 2 -17.44 -16.76 -41.83
CA ALA A 2 -17.77 -17.41 -43.10
C ALA A 2 -16.81 -17.06 -44.26
N MET A 3 -16.43 -15.78 -44.39
CA MET A 3 -15.42 -15.32 -45.37
C MET A 3 -14.04 -15.95 -45.19
N LEU A 4 -13.59 -16.11 -43.94
CA LEU A 4 -12.28 -16.72 -43.63
C LEU A 4 -12.29 -18.23 -43.92
N MET A 5 -13.40 -18.92 -43.65
CA MET A 5 -13.57 -20.33 -44.01
C MET A 5 -13.62 -20.54 -45.54
N GLN A 6 -14.25 -19.64 -46.28
CA GLN A 6 -14.21 -19.67 -47.74
C GLN A 6 -12.80 -19.46 -48.29
N GLN A 7 -12.02 -18.54 -47.71
CA GLN A 7 -10.61 -18.35 -48.10
C GLN A 7 -9.76 -19.58 -47.78
N LEU A 8 -9.96 -20.21 -46.62
CA LEU A 8 -9.23 -21.41 -46.21
C LEU A 8 -9.49 -22.57 -47.18
N VAL A 9 -10.77 -22.84 -47.50
CA VAL A 9 -11.16 -23.88 -48.47
C VAL A 9 -10.57 -23.61 -49.85
N LYS A 10 -10.54 -22.34 -50.29
CA LYS A 10 -9.98 -21.94 -51.59
C LYS A 10 -8.46 -22.16 -51.66
N LEU A 11 -7.73 -21.90 -50.57
CA LEU A 11 -6.30 -22.16 -50.47
C LEU A 11 -5.99 -23.66 -50.45
N THR A 12 -6.78 -24.45 -49.70
CA THR A 12 -6.60 -25.91 -49.65
C THR A 12 -6.90 -26.58 -51.00
N ASN A 13 -7.90 -26.10 -51.75
CA ASN A 13 -8.15 -26.52 -53.13
C ASN A 13 -6.91 -26.32 -54.03
N ARG A 14 -6.32 -25.13 -53.95
CA ARG A 14 -5.16 -24.77 -54.77
C ARG A 14 -3.92 -25.57 -54.41
N LEU A 15 -3.78 -25.94 -53.13
CA LEU A 15 -2.69 -26.79 -52.64
C LEU A 15 -2.83 -28.25 -53.11
N GLU A 16 -4.06 -28.77 -53.19
CA GLU A 16 -4.33 -30.08 -53.79
C GLU A 16 -4.05 -30.12 -55.29
N GLU A 17 -4.44 -29.08 -56.04
CA GLU A 17 -4.15 -28.97 -57.47
C GLU A 17 -2.65 -28.98 -57.74
N LEU A 18 -1.88 -28.22 -56.95
CA LEU A 18 -0.42 -28.21 -57.03
C LEU A 18 0.20 -29.57 -56.66
N ALA A 19 -0.37 -30.27 -55.67
CA ALA A 19 0.11 -31.60 -55.27
C ALA A 19 -0.22 -32.71 -56.30
N ARG A 20 -1.27 -32.53 -57.11
CA ARG A 20 -1.67 -33.50 -58.17
C ARG A 20 -0.89 -33.34 -59.47
N GLY A 21 -0.13 -32.26 -59.65
CA GLY A 21 0.71 -32.03 -60.83
C GLY A 21 1.83 -33.07 -61.04
N PRO A 22 2.53 -33.06 -62.19
CA PRO A 22 3.53 -34.06 -62.59
C PRO A 22 4.74 -34.15 -61.64
N GLN A 23 5.03 -33.07 -60.90
CA GLN A 23 6.15 -32.93 -59.96
C GLN A 23 5.75 -33.17 -58.48
N GLY A 24 4.49 -33.54 -58.21
CA GLY A 24 3.98 -33.69 -56.85
C GLY A 24 4.33 -35.02 -56.20
N SER A 25 5.24 -35.01 -55.21
CA SER A 25 5.59 -36.21 -54.41
C SER A 25 4.34 -36.90 -53.83
N PRO A 26 4.29 -38.24 -53.79
CA PRO A 26 3.20 -39.00 -53.13
C PRO A 26 2.94 -38.57 -51.69
N MET A 27 4.00 -38.09 -51.02
CA MET A 27 3.92 -37.52 -49.68
C MET A 27 3.10 -36.22 -49.66
N TRP A 28 3.30 -35.33 -50.63
CA TRP A 28 2.56 -34.07 -50.74
C TRP A 28 1.10 -34.29 -51.09
N ARG A 29 0.78 -35.32 -51.88
CA ARG A 29 -0.60 -35.73 -52.14
C ARG A 29 -1.31 -36.23 -50.87
N LYS A 30 -0.66 -37.11 -50.09
CA LYS A 30 -1.20 -37.57 -48.80
C LYS A 30 -1.36 -36.44 -47.78
N ARG A 31 -0.45 -35.45 -47.78
CA ARG A 31 -0.52 -34.29 -46.88
C ARG A 31 -1.62 -33.32 -47.28
N ALA A 32 -1.79 -33.03 -48.57
CA ALA A 32 -2.87 -32.19 -49.06
C ALA A 32 -4.25 -32.82 -48.78
N ALA A 33 -4.39 -34.14 -48.97
CA ALA A 33 -5.61 -34.87 -48.62
C ALA A 33 -5.94 -34.80 -47.12
N ARG A 34 -4.95 -34.98 -46.23
CA ARG A 34 -5.18 -34.81 -44.78
C ARG A 34 -5.56 -33.38 -44.40
N MET A 35 -4.98 -32.38 -45.06
CA MET A 35 -5.31 -30.99 -44.80
C MET A 35 -6.72 -30.63 -45.26
N ARG A 36 -7.24 -31.29 -46.30
CA ARG A 36 -8.64 -31.21 -46.70
C ARG A 36 -9.57 -31.79 -45.64
N ASP A 37 -9.29 -33.00 -45.17
CA ASP A 37 -10.10 -33.66 -44.12
C ASP A 37 -10.19 -32.80 -42.85
N ASP A 38 -9.08 -32.16 -42.47
CA ASP A 38 -9.03 -31.25 -41.32
C ASP A 38 -9.87 -29.98 -41.54
N VAL A 39 -9.84 -29.39 -42.75
CA VAL A 39 -10.64 -28.21 -43.08
C VAL A 39 -12.14 -28.52 -43.11
N ASP A 40 -12.51 -29.69 -43.63
CA ASP A 40 -13.91 -30.14 -43.64
C ASP A 40 -14.41 -30.45 -42.22
N GLY A 41 -13.56 -31.03 -41.37
CA GLY A 41 -13.85 -31.20 -39.94
C GLY A 41 -14.11 -29.88 -39.22
N ILE A 42 -13.29 -28.85 -39.49
CA ILE A 42 -13.45 -27.51 -38.91
C ILE A 42 -14.73 -26.84 -39.43
N LYS A 43 -15.10 -27.05 -40.70
CA LYS A 43 -16.33 -26.54 -41.28
C LYS A 43 -17.55 -27.11 -40.56
N VAL A 44 -17.60 -28.43 -40.43
CA VAL A 44 -18.71 -29.12 -39.73
C VAL A 44 -18.81 -28.68 -38.27
N SER A 45 -17.69 -28.50 -37.57
CA SER A 45 -17.72 -28.03 -36.17
C SER A 45 -18.20 -26.58 -36.04
N THR A 46 -17.82 -25.72 -36.99
CA THR A 46 -18.20 -24.30 -36.98
C THR A 46 -19.69 -24.14 -37.32
N ASP A 47 -20.21 -24.92 -38.27
CA ASP A 47 -21.62 -24.91 -38.65
C ASP A 47 -22.52 -25.41 -37.51
N ARG A 48 -22.07 -26.40 -36.72
CA ARG A 48 -22.77 -26.85 -35.50
C ARG A 48 -22.86 -25.74 -34.46
N LEU A 49 -21.79 -24.98 -34.29
CA LEU A 49 -21.70 -23.92 -33.29
C LEU A 49 -22.53 -22.70 -33.69
N LEU A 50 -22.53 -22.34 -34.98
CA LEU A 50 -23.40 -21.31 -35.53
C LEU A 50 -24.88 -21.70 -35.42
N ASN A 51 -25.25 -22.93 -35.77
CA ASN A 51 -26.62 -23.42 -35.62
C ASN A 51 -27.10 -23.41 -34.16
N HIS A 52 -26.20 -23.70 -33.21
CA HIS A 52 -26.51 -23.58 -31.79
C HIS A 52 -26.81 -22.13 -31.41
N ILE A 53 -25.95 -21.18 -31.80
CA ILE A 53 -26.13 -19.75 -31.51
C ILE A 53 -27.41 -19.19 -32.16
N PHE A 54 -27.72 -19.59 -33.39
CA PHE A 54 -28.94 -19.19 -34.08
C PHE A 54 -30.21 -19.71 -33.39
N ARG A 55 -30.19 -20.96 -32.91
CA ARG A 55 -31.31 -21.53 -32.13
C ARG A 55 -31.51 -20.80 -30.79
N THR A 56 -30.44 -20.44 -30.09
CA THR A 56 -30.52 -19.68 -28.83
C THR A 56 -31.13 -18.30 -29.06
N ARG A 57 -30.74 -17.61 -30.15
CA ARG A 57 -31.30 -16.30 -30.51
C ARG A 57 -32.75 -16.36 -31.02
N GLN A 58 -33.15 -17.42 -31.72
CA GLN A 58 -34.56 -17.62 -32.08
C GLN A 58 -35.42 -17.92 -30.85
N ARG A 59 -34.87 -18.64 -29.86
CA ARG A 59 -35.50 -18.87 -28.56
C ARG A 59 -35.72 -17.55 -27.82
N GLU A 60 -34.71 -16.69 -27.75
CA GLU A 60 -34.85 -15.36 -27.12
C GLU A 60 -35.88 -14.48 -27.82
N LYS A 61 -35.99 -14.54 -29.16
CA LYS A 61 -37.02 -13.78 -29.90
C LYS A 61 -38.43 -14.34 -29.72
N LEU A 62 -38.59 -15.65 -29.51
CA LEU A 62 -39.89 -16.28 -29.22
C LEU A 62 -40.32 -16.08 -27.75
N PHE A 63 -39.36 -15.97 -26.81
CA PHE A 63 -39.61 -15.63 -25.41
C PHE A 63 -39.74 -14.12 -25.17
N GLY A 64 -39.21 -13.27 -26.06
CA GLY A 64 -39.33 -11.82 -26.01
C GLY A 64 -40.56 -11.23 -26.72
N ALA A 65 -41.36 -12.05 -27.43
CA ALA A 65 -42.48 -11.58 -28.25
C ALA A 65 -43.88 -11.96 -27.72
N LYS A 66 -44.00 -12.52 -26.51
CA LYS A 66 -45.29 -12.76 -25.83
C LYS A 66 -45.35 -11.98 -24.52
N ASN A 67 -45.39 -10.65 -24.63
CA ASN A 67 -45.84 -9.75 -23.56
C ASN A 67 -46.40 -8.49 -24.22
N SER A 68 -47.51 -8.66 -24.93
CA SER A 68 -48.41 -7.57 -25.35
C SER A 68 -49.68 -8.19 -25.94
N THR A 69 -50.71 -8.31 -25.10
CA THR A 69 -52.09 -7.81 -25.33
C THR A 69 -53.03 -8.39 -24.27
N GLU A 70 -53.92 -7.52 -23.79
CA GLU A 70 -54.84 -7.67 -22.65
C GLU A 70 -56.07 -8.56 -22.89
N ASN A 71 -56.73 -8.86 -21.76
CA ASN A 71 -58.16 -9.10 -21.49
C ASN A 71 -58.70 -10.55 -21.43
N GLY A 72 -59.35 -10.83 -20.28
CA GLY A 72 -60.70 -11.42 -20.27
C GLY A 72 -60.89 -12.81 -19.65
N GLU A 73 -61.33 -12.83 -18.39
CA GLU A 73 -62.34 -13.71 -17.77
C GLU A 73 -62.09 -15.20 -17.47
N ASP A 74 -62.37 -15.50 -16.19
CA ASP A 74 -62.80 -16.73 -15.52
C ASP A 74 -62.93 -18.03 -16.34
N GLN A 75 -61.93 -18.88 -16.17
CA GLN A 75 -62.02 -20.25 -15.69
C GLN A 75 -60.60 -20.79 -15.60
N THR A 76 -60.31 -21.69 -14.64
CA THR A 76 -59.14 -22.58 -14.57
C THR A 76 -57.93 -22.23 -13.66
N ALA A 77 -58.16 -21.80 -12.41
CA ALA A 77 -57.11 -21.85 -11.37
C ALA A 77 -56.55 -23.29 -11.16
N GLU A 78 -57.41 -24.31 -11.27
CA GLU A 78 -57.02 -25.71 -11.15
C GLU A 78 -56.22 -26.21 -12.37
N SER A 79 -56.54 -25.73 -13.58
CA SER A 79 -55.75 -26.07 -14.78
C SER A 79 -54.46 -25.28 -14.87
N GLN A 80 -54.39 -24.09 -14.28
CA GLN A 80 -53.13 -23.37 -14.07
C GLN A 80 -52.24 -24.10 -13.07
N LEU A 81 -52.76 -24.57 -11.93
CA LEU A 81 -52.01 -25.35 -10.95
C LEU A 81 -51.57 -26.73 -11.48
N LEU A 82 -52.40 -27.41 -12.29
CA LEU A 82 -52.02 -28.67 -12.94
C LEU A 82 -50.95 -28.46 -14.01
N ARG A 83 -51.01 -27.36 -14.78
CA ARG A 83 -49.95 -26.97 -15.72
C ARG A 83 -48.67 -26.55 -14.99
N GLU A 84 -48.79 -25.86 -13.86
CA GLU A 84 -47.64 -25.44 -13.05
C GLU A 84 -46.98 -26.65 -12.39
N ARG A 85 -47.76 -27.64 -11.92
CA ARG A 85 -47.25 -28.88 -11.35
C ARG A 85 -46.63 -29.80 -12.41
N GLN A 86 -47.20 -29.89 -13.62
CA GLN A 86 -46.57 -30.55 -14.76
C GLN A 86 -45.31 -29.82 -15.23
N ALA A 87 -45.31 -28.48 -15.22
CA ALA A 87 -44.14 -27.68 -15.54
C ALA A 87 -43.04 -27.83 -14.49
N LEU A 88 -43.40 -27.97 -13.20
CA LEU A 88 -42.45 -28.23 -12.11
C LEU A 88 -41.89 -29.66 -12.16
N GLN A 89 -42.69 -30.67 -12.50
CA GLN A 89 -42.19 -32.03 -12.70
C GLN A 89 -41.31 -32.16 -13.95
N GLN A 90 -41.68 -31.48 -15.05
CA GLN A 90 -40.83 -31.39 -16.24
C GLN A 90 -39.57 -30.57 -15.97
N SER A 91 -39.63 -29.53 -15.14
CA SER A 91 -38.48 -28.72 -14.73
C SER A 91 -37.54 -29.47 -13.78
N ALA A 92 -38.06 -30.32 -12.89
CA ALA A 92 -37.24 -31.19 -12.04
C ALA A 92 -36.48 -32.24 -12.87
N GLY A 93 -37.15 -32.92 -13.81
CA GLY A 93 -36.47 -33.83 -14.74
C GLY A 93 -35.50 -33.13 -15.70
N MET A 94 -35.79 -31.88 -16.07
CA MET A 94 -34.90 -31.04 -16.88
C MET A 94 -33.71 -30.53 -16.07
N LEU A 95 -33.87 -30.23 -14.78
CA LEU A 95 -32.79 -29.85 -13.87
C LEU A 95 -31.84 -31.03 -13.61
N ASP A 96 -32.35 -32.25 -13.42
CA ASP A 96 -31.50 -33.44 -13.32
C ASP A 96 -30.80 -33.77 -14.64
N SER A 97 -31.45 -33.55 -15.79
CA SER A 97 -30.81 -33.65 -17.10
C SER A 97 -29.76 -32.54 -17.31
N ILE A 98 -29.94 -31.34 -16.76
CA ILE A 98 -29.00 -30.21 -16.85
C ILE A 98 -27.85 -30.40 -15.86
N LEU A 99 -28.08 -30.97 -14.68
CA LEU A 99 -27.02 -31.34 -13.73
C LEU A 99 -26.22 -32.54 -14.25
N GLY A 100 -26.88 -33.52 -14.87
CA GLY A 100 -26.24 -34.62 -15.59
C GLY A 100 -25.44 -34.17 -16.82
N GLN A 101 -26.00 -33.30 -17.65
CA GLN A 101 -25.25 -32.65 -18.75
C GLN A 101 -24.17 -31.70 -18.23
N GLY A 102 -24.38 -31.05 -17.09
CA GLY A 102 -23.42 -30.18 -16.42
C GLY A 102 -22.21 -30.96 -15.90
N HIS A 103 -22.43 -32.12 -15.27
CA HIS A 103 -21.37 -33.03 -14.85
C HIS A 103 -20.65 -33.69 -16.03
N ALA A 104 -21.38 -34.07 -17.09
CA ALA A 104 -20.76 -34.58 -18.31
C ALA A 104 -19.99 -33.48 -19.08
N THR A 105 -20.42 -32.22 -19.00
CA THR A 105 -19.76 -31.06 -19.63
C THR A 105 -18.59 -30.57 -18.79
N LEU A 106 -18.65 -30.63 -17.45
CA LEU A 106 -17.52 -30.40 -16.55
C LEU A 106 -16.50 -31.54 -16.65
N GLY A 107 -16.93 -32.79 -16.80
CA GLY A 107 -16.07 -33.93 -17.14
C GLY A 107 -15.39 -33.75 -18.50
N LYS A 108 -16.14 -33.30 -19.51
CA LYS A 108 -15.60 -32.94 -20.84
C LYS A 108 -14.76 -31.65 -20.83
N MET A 109 -14.99 -30.69 -19.94
CA MET A 109 -14.18 -29.48 -19.77
C MET A 109 -12.87 -29.77 -19.03
N THR A 110 -12.91 -30.64 -18.03
CA THR A 110 -11.72 -31.17 -17.35
C THR A 110 -10.88 -32.01 -18.32
N GLN A 111 -11.54 -32.70 -19.26
CA GLN A 111 -10.94 -33.41 -20.40
C GLN A 111 -10.70 -32.51 -21.65
N GLN A 112 -11.04 -31.21 -21.63
CA GLN A 112 -10.75 -30.24 -22.71
C GLN A 112 -9.52 -29.36 -22.44
N ASN A 113 -8.95 -29.42 -21.23
CA ASN A 113 -7.61 -28.88 -20.98
C ASN A 113 -6.53 -29.62 -21.80
N THR A 114 -6.80 -30.83 -22.28
CA THR A 114 -5.97 -31.56 -23.24
C THR A 114 -6.23 -31.14 -24.68
N VAL A 115 -7.40 -30.63 -25.05
CA VAL A 115 -7.67 -30.15 -26.42
C VAL A 115 -6.95 -28.83 -26.70
N LEU A 116 -6.92 -27.88 -25.76
CA LEU A 116 -6.10 -26.66 -25.91
C LEU A 116 -4.58 -26.96 -25.90
N LYS A 117 -4.14 -27.98 -25.16
CA LYS A 117 -2.75 -28.47 -25.21
C LYS A 117 -2.42 -29.18 -26.52
N THR A 118 -3.36 -29.93 -27.09
CA THR A 118 -3.21 -30.61 -28.39
C THR A 118 -3.30 -29.63 -29.55
N THR A 119 -4.17 -28.61 -29.50
CA THR A 119 -4.23 -27.53 -30.50
C THR A 119 -2.99 -26.66 -30.45
N ARG A 120 -2.45 -26.38 -29.25
CA ARG A 120 -1.16 -25.71 -29.09
C ARG A 120 0.00 -26.57 -29.62
N ARG A 121 0.02 -27.88 -29.32
CA ARG A 121 1.02 -28.83 -29.84
C ARG A 121 0.94 -28.96 -31.37
N LYS A 122 -0.27 -29.02 -31.93
CA LYS A 122 -0.51 -29.02 -33.38
C LYS A 122 -0.14 -27.69 -34.05
N MET A 123 -0.32 -26.55 -33.38
CA MET A 123 0.22 -25.26 -33.84
C MET A 123 1.75 -25.25 -33.84
N TYR A 124 2.39 -25.84 -32.81
CA TYR A 124 3.84 -26.04 -32.80
C TYR A 124 4.31 -27.01 -33.90
N ASP A 125 3.52 -28.03 -34.23
CA ASP A 125 3.83 -28.99 -35.31
C ASP A 125 3.59 -28.39 -36.71
N VAL A 126 2.61 -27.50 -36.87
CA VAL A 126 2.38 -26.70 -38.09
C VAL A 126 3.51 -25.67 -38.28
N LEU A 127 4.00 -25.06 -37.20
CA LEU A 127 5.17 -24.17 -37.24
C LEU A 127 6.47 -24.94 -37.56
N ASN A 128 6.59 -26.20 -37.12
CA ASN A 128 7.68 -27.09 -37.52
C ASN A 128 7.57 -27.57 -38.99
N ALA A 129 6.36 -27.65 -39.56
CA ALA A 129 6.13 -28.08 -40.94
C ALA A 129 6.37 -26.99 -42.01
N VAL A 130 6.53 -25.72 -41.60
CA VAL A 130 6.76 -24.57 -42.50
C VAL A 130 8.26 -24.25 -42.68
N GLY A 131 9.19 -25.08 -42.18
CA GLY A 131 10.58 -25.06 -42.65
C GLY A 131 11.41 -23.85 -42.23
N LEU A 132 11.32 -23.42 -40.97
CA LEU A 132 12.27 -22.48 -40.35
C LEU A 132 12.81 -23.05 -39.02
N SER A 133 13.61 -24.11 -39.05
CA SER A 133 14.34 -24.57 -37.86
C SER A 133 15.51 -25.52 -38.19
N SER A 134 16.58 -25.02 -38.79
CA SER A 134 17.90 -25.68 -38.72
C SER A 134 18.86 -24.99 -37.74
N THR A 135 18.52 -23.80 -37.23
CA THR A 135 19.34 -23.06 -36.25
C THR A 135 18.84 -23.17 -34.80
N LEU A 136 17.64 -23.70 -34.56
CA LEU A 136 17.05 -23.75 -33.21
C LEU A 136 17.25 -25.09 -32.49
N SER A 137 17.41 -26.21 -33.19
CA SER A 137 17.60 -27.52 -32.53
C SER A 137 18.94 -27.59 -31.77
N THR A 138 20.01 -27.05 -32.34
CA THR A 138 21.32 -26.94 -31.68
C THR A 138 21.29 -25.93 -30.52
N SER A 139 20.40 -24.94 -30.58
CA SER A 139 20.20 -23.95 -29.51
C SER A 139 19.39 -24.51 -28.34
N ILE A 140 18.45 -25.42 -28.60
CA ILE A 140 17.65 -26.11 -27.57
C ILE A 140 18.52 -27.12 -26.81
N ASP A 141 19.40 -27.85 -27.50
CA ASP A 141 20.30 -28.81 -26.85
C ASP A 141 21.39 -28.12 -26.01
N ARG A 142 21.87 -26.94 -26.48
CA ARG A 142 22.72 -26.05 -25.66
C ARG A 142 21.97 -25.48 -24.45
N ARG A 143 20.69 -25.13 -24.59
CA ARG A 143 19.86 -24.62 -23.48
C ARG A 143 19.53 -25.70 -22.45
N GLN A 144 19.31 -26.95 -22.84
CA GLN A 144 19.06 -28.03 -21.87
C GLN A 144 20.30 -28.40 -21.07
N ARG A 145 21.51 -28.32 -21.67
CA ARG A 145 22.76 -28.46 -20.92
C ARG A 145 23.03 -27.25 -20.03
N VAL A 146 22.82 -26.04 -20.53
CA VAL A 146 22.98 -24.81 -19.72
C VAL A 146 21.97 -24.74 -18.59
N ASP A 147 20.72 -25.16 -18.80
CA ASP A 147 19.69 -25.25 -17.76
C ASP A 147 20.03 -26.34 -16.73
N ALA A 148 20.66 -27.45 -17.13
CA ALA A 148 21.16 -28.45 -16.19
C ALA A 148 22.35 -27.93 -15.35
N TRP A 149 23.25 -27.14 -15.94
CA TRP A 149 24.33 -26.45 -15.22
C TRP A 149 23.80 -25.33 -14.31
N ILE A 150 22.77 -24.58 -14.71
CA ILE A 150 22.10 -23.55 -13.89
C ILE A 150 21.35 -24.21 -12.73
N VAL A 151 20.69 -25.35 -12.94
CA VAL A 151 19.99 -26.07 -11.87
C VAL A 151 20.97 -26.73 -10.89
N ARG A 152 22.09 -27.29 -11.37
CA ARG A 152 23.15 -27.83 -10.50
C ARG A 152 23.86 -26.71 -9.72
N GLY A 153 24.21 -25.61 -10.40
CA GLY A 153 24.84 -24.43 -9.79
C GLY A 153 23.92 -23.69 -8.82
N GLY A 154 22.62 -23.59 -9.11
CA GLY A 154 21.62 -22.98 -8.22
C GLY A 154 21.26 -23.83 -7.00
N MET A 155 21.39 -25.16 -7.09
CA MET A 155 21.28 -26.04 -5.91
C MET A 155 22.50 -25.88 -4.99
N ASP A 156 23.72 -25.76 -5.54
CA ASP A 156 24.95 -25.51 -4.77
C ASP A 156 25.07 -24.05 -4.25
N ALA A 157 24.40 -23.08 -4.87
CA ALA A 157 24.41 -21.67 -4.45
C ALA A 157 23.49 -21.40 -3.24
N SER A 158 22.42 -22.19 -3.08
CA SER A 158 21.49 -22.05 -1.94
C SER A 158 22.10 -22.43 -0.57
N SER A 159 23.23 -23.15 -0.56
CA SER A 159 23.99 -23.51 0.64
C SER A 159 25.22 -22.63 0.89
N LYS A 160 25.59 -21.73 -0.02
CA LYS A 160 26.79 -20.86 0.12
C LYS A 160 26.45 -19.59 0.89
N LYS A 161 27.07 -19.41 2.05
CA LYS A 161 26.96 -18.22 2.88
C LYS A 161 27.97 -17.16 2.42
N THR A 162 27.62 -15.89 2.58
CA THR A 162 28.47 -14.74 2.24
C THR A 162 28.84 -13.97 3.49
N GLY A 163 30.13 -13.65 3.65
CA GLY A 163 30.60 -12.71 4.65
C GLY A 163 30.60 -11.28 4.08
N CYS A 164 30.36 -10.29 4.94
CA CYS A 164 30.45 -8.87 4.60
C CYS A 164 31.25 -8.14 5.69
N THR A 165 32.16 -7.26 5.29
CA THR A 165 32.78 -6.25 6.18
C THR A 165 32.95 -4.93 5.44
N GLN A 166 33.31 -3.87 6.15
CA GLN A 166 33.66 -2.57 5.57
C GLN A 166 35.17 -2.46 5.38
N TYR A 167 35.61 -1.67 4.41
CA TYR A 167 37.01 -1.31 4.26
C TYR A 167 37.14 0.20 4.08
N ARG A 168 38.32 0.73 4.42
CA ARG A 168 38.69 2.13 4.19
C ARG A 168 40.13 2.18 3.69
N VAL A 169 40.33 2.76 2.52
CA VAL A 169 41.64 2.96 1.91
C VAL A 169 42.30 4.20 2.53
N PRO A 170 43.63 4.20 2.77
CA PRO A 170 44.37 5.44 3.03
C PRO A 170 44.13 6.44 1.90
N GLY A 171 43.58 7.62 2.19
CA GLY A 171 43.00 8.49 1.16
C GLY A 171 41.48 8.68 1.28
N GLY A 172 40.82 7.96 2.20
CA GLY A 172 39.45 8.20 2.63
C GLY A 172 38.39 7.37 1.91
N VAL A 173 38.68 6.85 0.71
CA VAL A 173 37.73 6.02 -0.06
C VAL A 173 37.33 4.80 0.78
N GLN A 174 36.03 4.62 0.97
CA GLN A 174 35.47 3.54 1.77
C GLN A 174 34.50 2.69 0.96
N GLY A 175 34.10 1.55 1.52
CA GLY A 175 33.17 0.66 0.85
C GLY A 175 32.89 -0.60 1.65
N ARG A 176 32.18 -1.53 0.99
CA ARG A 176 31.87 -2.85 1.54
C ARG A 176 32.52 -3.93 0.72
N ILE A 177 33.03 -4.95 1.39
CA ILE A 177 33.62 -6.12 0.76
C ILE A 177 32.84 -7.37 1.13
N PHE A 178 32.38 -8.09 0.10
CA PHE A 178 31.63 -9.33 0.19
C PHE A 178 32.50 -10.49 -0.26
N TYR A 179 32.51 -11.58 0.50
CA TYR A 179 33.40 -12.71 0.25
C TYR A 179 32.74 -14.05 0.62
N PRO A 180 33.19 -15.18 0.04
CA PRO A 180 32.71 -16.50 0.43
C PRO A 180 33.03 -16.78 1.89
N ALA A 181 32.02 -17.15 2.68
CA ALA A 181 32.18 -17.49 4.09
C ALA A 181 32.29 -19.02 4.29
N VAL A 182 32.87 -19.42 5.43
CA VAL A 182 32.86 -20.82 5.87
C VAL A 182 31.42 -21.36 5.98
N SER A 183 31.22 -22.64 5.66
CA SER A 183 29.88 -23.28 5.60
C SER A 183 29.19 -23.34 6.97
N GLU A 184 29.96 -23.49 8.05
CA GLU A 184 29.49 -23.56 9.44
C GLU A 184 29.45 -22.17 10.08
N VAL A 185 28.54 -21.32 9.61
CA VAL A 185 28.17 -20.11 10.37
C VAL A 185 27.33 -20.52 11.58
N ASP A 186 27.96 -20.53 12.76
CA ASP A 186 27.30 -20.71 14.05
C ASP A 186 26.18 -19.68 14.27
N HIS A 187 25.20 -20.03 15.11
CA HIS A 187 24.03 -19.19 15.46
C HIS A 187 24.37 -17.84 16.14
N GLY A 188 25.65 -17.44 16.22
CA GLY A 188 26.13 -16.21 16.84
C GLY A 188 26.37 -15.01 15.89
N TYR A 189 26.48 -15.23 14.57
CA TYR A 189 26.79 -14.13 13.65
C TYR A 189 25.57 -13.28 13.29
N LYS A 190 25.77 -11.97 13.21
CA LYS A 190 24.72 -11.01 12.84
C LYS A 190 24.50 -11.05 11.34
N GLN A 191 23.25 -11.20 10.93
CA GLN A 191 22.89 -11.14 9.51
C GLN A 191 23.01 -9.69 9.01
N THR A 192 23.71 -9.52 7.89
CA THR A 192 24.04 -8.23 7.29
C THR A 192 22.81 -7.45 6.88
N THR A 193 22.78 -6.16 7.19
CA THR A 193 21.73 -5.24 6.72
C THR A 193 22.00 -4.77 5.30
N TRP A 194 20.93 -4.44 4.56
CA TRP A 194 21.04 -3.89 3.21
C TRP A 194 21.85 -2.60 3.20
N PHE A 195 21.49 -1.66 4.06
CA PHE A 195 22.19 -0.39 4.25
C PHE A 195 23.02 -0.44 5.52
N THR A 196 24.18 0.19 5.49
CA THR A 196 25.05 0.37 6.66
C THR A 196 24.47 1.42 7.61
N ASP A 197 24.00 2.53 7.05
CA ASP A 197 23.30 3.61 7.74
C ASP A 197 22.14 4.13 6.88
N LEU A 198 20.94 3.60 7.13
CA LEU A 198 19.72 3.98 6.39
C LEU A 198 19.33 5.45 6.60
N GLU A 199 19.64 6.03 7.76
CA GLU A 199 19.33 7.43 8.04
C GLU A 199 20.21 8.34 7.17
N ARG A 200 21.52 8.10 7.17
CA ARG A 200 22.45 8.86 6.33
C ARG A 200 22.12 8.72 4.84
N TYR A 201 21.81 7.51 4.39
CA TYR A 201 21.37 7.28 3.02
C TYR A 201 20.09 8.07 2.69
N ALA A 202 19.05 7.95 3.53
CA ALA A 202 17.77 8.61 3.28
C ALA A 202 17.87 10.14 3.32
N THR A 203 18.62 10.70 4.27
CA THR A 203 18.90 12.14 4.32
C THR A 203 19.73 12.60 3.12
N GLY A 204 20.71 11.80 2.68
CA GLY A 204 21.45 12.01 1.44
C GLY A 204 20.56 12.07 0.19
N GLN A 205 19.61 11.15 0.06
CA GLN A 205 18.64 11.16 -1.05
C GLN A 205 17.75 12.41 -1.04
N LEU A 206 17.38 12.91 0.14
CA LEU A 206 16.64 14.17 0.26
C LEU A 206 17.49 15.37 -0.16
N ASP A 207 18.79 15.39 0.16
CA ASP A 207 19.72 16.43 -0.28
C ASP A 207 19.88 16.44 -1.81
N VAL A 208 20.00 15.25 -2.43
CA VAL A 208 19.94 15.11 -3.89
C VAL A 208 18.64 15.71 -4.44
N GLY A 209 17.50 15.38 -3.83
CA GLY A 209 16.20 15.95 -4.19
C GLY A 209 16.18 17.48 -4.12
N ARG A 210 16.70 18.06 -3.04
CA ARG A 210 16.81 19.52 -2.89
C ARG A 210 17.70 20.14 -3.95
N ALA A 211 18.82 19.52 -4.25
CA ALA A 211 19.76 19.98 -5.27
C ALA A 211 19.11 19.97 -6.66
N LEU A 212 18.38 18.91 -7.00
CA LEU A 212 17.66 18.79 -8.27
C LEU A 212 16.50 19.77 -8.40
N PHE A 213 15.79 20.08 -7.30
CA PHE A 213 14.64 20.98 -7.26
C PHE A 213 14.93 22.34 -6.60
N ARG A 214 16.16 22.87 -6.73
CA ARG A 214 16.61 24.11 -6.06
C ARG A 214 15.73 25.34 -6.31
N ARG A 215 15.07 25.42 -7.46
CA ARG A 215 14.19 26.55 -7.84
C ARG A 215 12.78 26.47 -7.25
N SER A 216 12.35 25.32 -6.75
CA SER A 216 10.99 25.14 -6.22
C SER A 216 10.96 25.31 -4.71
N ARG A 217 10.50 26.47 -4.22
CA ARG A 217 10.31 26.72 -2.77
C ARG A 217 9.44 25.66 -2.11
N VAL A 218 8.44 25.14 -2.84
CA VAL A 218 7.56 24.06 -2.38
C VAL A 218 8.34 22.77 -2.17
N MET A 219 9.17 22.36 -3.13
CA MET A 219 9.96 21.12 -2.98
C MET A 219 11.04 21.25 -1.90
N GLN A 220 11.58 22.46 -1.67
CA GLN A 220 12.49 22.69 -0.55
C GLN A 220 11.78 22.46 0.80
N ILE A 221 10.59 23.04 0.99
CA ILE A 221 9.79 22.84 2.21
C ILE A 221 9.44 21.36 2.40
N VAL A 222 9.00 20.67 1.34
CA VAL A 222 8.67 19.25 1.39
C VAL A 222 9.88 18.41 1.79
N ALA A 223 11.04 18.65 1.17
CA ALA A 223 12.27 17.92 1.52
C ALA A 223 12.71 18.21 2.96
N SER A 224 12.57 19.43 3.47
CA SER A 224 12.86 19.78 4.88
C SER A 224 11.95 19.07 5.87
N ILE A 225 10.66 18.96 5.57
CA ILE A 225 9.71 18.20 6.39
C ILE A 225 10.08 16.72 6.38
N LEU A 226 10.37 16.15 5.21
CA LEU A 226 10.76 14.74 5.08
C LEU A 226 12.07 14.43 5.81
N GLU A 227 13.06 15.33 5.79
CA GLU A 227 14.31 15.12 6.51
C GLU A 227 14.09 15.14 8.02
N TRP A 228 13.33 16.13 8.51
CA TRP A 228 12.97 16.22 9.92
C TRP A 228 12.25 14.94 10.39
N MET A 229 11.39 14.37 9.55
CA MET A 229 10.73 13.10 9.84
C MET A 229 11.69 11.91 9.87
N VAL A 230 12.60 11.80 8.89
CA VAL A 230 13.62 10.73 8.87
C VAL A 230 14.45 10.76 10.15
N ARG A 231 14.87 11.96 10.58
CA ARG A 231 15.62 12.15 11.83
C ARG A 231 14.80 11.78 13.08
N ILE A 232 13.51 12.11 13.13
CA ILE A 232 12.65 11.71 14.25
C ILE A 232 12.48 10.20 14.30
N ILE A 233 12.24 9.56 13.15
CA ILE A 233 12.09 8.10 13.08
C ILE A 233 13.39 7.45 13.55
N ALA A 234 14.55 7.93 13.09
CA ALA A 234 15.85 7.41 13.51
C ALA A 234 16.16 7.69 15.01
N TYR A 235 15.69 8.81 15.56
CA TYR A 235 15.84 9.13 16.98
C TYR A 235 14.98 8.22 17.87
N VAL A 236 13.74 7.91 17.45
CA VAL A 236 12.79 7.10 18.23
C VAL A 236 13.02 5.60 18.04
N LEU A 237 13.54 5.18 16.88
CA LEU A 237 13.74 3.78 16.53
C LEU A 237 15.20 3.54 16.12
N PRO A 238 15.94 2.65 16.81
CA PRO A 238 17.27 2.25 16.38
C PRO A 238 17.25 1.81 14.92
N SER A 239 18.03 2.49 14.07
CA SER A 239 18.06 2.30 12.62
C SER A 239 18.20 0.83 12.18
N ARG A 240 18.82 -0.01 12.99
CA ARG A 240 19.04 -1.45 12.72
C ARG A 240 17.81 -2.37 12.84
N LEU A 241 16.72 -1.96 13.50
CA LEU A 241 15.56 -2.84 13.73
C LEU A 241 14.66 -3.03 12.50
N PHE A 242 14.73 -2.11 11.52
CA PHE A 242 13.82 -2.08 10.36
C PHE A 242 14.52 -2.10 9.01
N VAL A 243 15.86 -2.14 8.97
CA VAL A 243 16.60 -2.29 7.70
C VAL A 243 16.46 -3.73 7.22
N PRO A 244 16.01 -3.96 5.97
CA PRO A 244 15.94 -5.32 5.43
C PRO A 244 17.30 -5.99 5.50
N LYS A 245 17.31 -7.27 5.88
CA LYS A 245 18.53 -8.06 5.97
C LYS A 245 18.79 -8.80 4.66
N LEU A 246 20.06 -8.89 4.28
CA LEU A 246 20.49 -9.64 3.10
C LEU A 246 20.41 -11.14 3.36
N SER A 247 19.89 -11.89 2.38
CA SER A 247 19.66 -13.33 2.53
C SER A 247 20.97 -14.11 2.42
N SER A 248 21.26 -14.90 3.45
CA SER A 248 22.48 -15.72 3.59
C SER A 248 23.78 -14.92 3.60
N THR A 249 23.71 -13.67 4.07
CA THR A 249 24.85 -12.75 4.19
C THR A 249 24.99 -12.31 5.64
N TYR A 250 26.20 -12.36 6.16
CA TYR A 250 26.49 -12.18 7.59
C TYR A 250 27.70 -11.27 7.81
N ASP A 251 27.62 -10.46 8.85
CA ASP A 251 28.64 -9.49 9.21
C ASP A 251 29.82 -10.18 9.88
N CYS A 252 31.02 -9.83 9.43
CA CYS A 252 32.29 -10.21 10.04
C CYS A 252 32.48 -11.73 10.27
N VAL A 253 31.96 -12.55 9.36
CA VAL A 253 32.15 -14.01 9.38
C VAL A 253 33.53 -14.37 8.86
N GLU A 254 34.10 -15.47 9.33
CA GLU A 254 35.37 -15.95 8.80
C GLU A 254 35.27 -16.32 7.30
N PRO A 255 36.22 -15.85 6.47
CA PRO A 255 36.29 -16.22 5.08
C PRO A 255 36.71 -17.69 4.94
N VAL A 256 36.53 -18.27 3.75
CA VAL A 256 37.08 -19.60 3.44
C VAL A 256 38.59 -19.67 3.68
N GLU A 257 39.08 -20.80 4.18
CA GLU A 257 40.47 -20.94 4.66
C GLU A 257 41.52 -20.83 3.54
N GLU A 258 41.25 -21.42 2.38
CA GLU A 258 42.15 -21.41 1.23
C GLU A 258 41.41 -21.08 -0.07
N GLY A 259 42.08 -20.37 -0.95
CA GLY A 259 41.55 -20.06 -2.28
C GLY A 259 42.33 -18.96 -2.99
N SER A 260 42.17 -18.94 -4.30
CA SER A 260 42.59 -17.84 -5.16
C SER A 260 41.36 -17.40 -5.95
N LEU A 261 40.77 -16.27 -5.55
CA LEU A 261 39.48 -15.80 -6.00
C LEU A 261 39.62 -14.53 -6.85
N PRO A 262 38.82 -14.36 -7.91
CA PRO A 262 38.77 -13.10 -8.64
C PRO A 262 38.26 -11.98 -7.73
N LEU A 263 38.82 -10.78 -7.89
CA LEU A 263 38.32 -9.56 -7.26
C LEU A 263 37.42 -8.82 -8.25
N VAL A 264 36.14 -8.74 -7.93
CA VAL A 264 35.16 -7.88 -8.59
C VAL A 264 35.19 -6.53 -7.89
N VAL A 265 35.32 -5.43 -8.63
CA VAL A 265 35.20 -4.09 -8.05
C VAL A 265 34.01 -3.38 -8.68
N PHE A 266 33.04 -3.02 -7.84
CA PHE A 266 31.73 -2.52 -8.23
C PHE A 266 31.63 -1.00 -8.05
N SER A 267 31.20 -0.30 -9.10
CA SER A 267 30.99 1.15 -9.14
C SER A 267 29.51 1.49 -9.31
N HIS A 268 28.95 2.28 -8.39
CA HIS A 268 27.51 2.58 -8.31
C HIS A 268 27.00 3.63 -9.33
N GLY A 269 25.69 3.90 -9.34
CA GLY A 269 25.09 4.92 -10.21
C GLY A 269 25.28 6.36 -9.72
N LEU A 270 24.90 7.36 -10.54
CA LEU A 270 24.76 8.74 -10.05
C LEU A 270 23.68 8.78 -8.96
N THR A 271 23.86 9.60 -7.93
CA THR A 271 22.98 9.72 -6.75
C THR A 271 22.88 8.47 -5.86
N GLY A 272 23.68 7.44 -6.12
CA GLY A 272 23.83 6.27 -5.27
C GLY A 272 24.89 6.48 -4.19
N ASN A 273 25.13 5.50 -3.32
CA ASN A 273 26.37 5.46 -2.52
C ASN A 273 27.06 4.09 -2.57
N GLY A 274 26.47 3.10 -3.24
CA GLY A 274 26.94 1.72 -3.24
C GLY A 274 25.91 0.79 -2.60
N ASP A 275 25.47 1.11 -1.38
CA ASP A 275 24.65 0.21 -0.55
C ASP A 275 23.36 -0.22 -1.27
N GLU A 276 22.86 0.57 -2.22
CA GLU A 276 21.73 0.21 -3.08
C GLU A 276 21.99 -0.94 -4.06
N ASN A 277 23.21 -1.49 -4.08
CA ASN A 277 23.63 -2.64 -4.89
C ASN A 277 24.17 -3.80 -4.02
N ALA A 278 24.04 -3.72 -2.70
CA ALA A 278 24.57 -4.73 -1.78
C ALA A 278 23.99 -6.14 -2.02
N MET A 279 22.74 -6.26 -2.49
CA MET A 279 22.14 -7.56 -2.80
C MET A 279 22.77 -8.20 -4.05
N LEU A 280 23.06 -7.39 -5.07
CA LEU A 280 23.76 -7.77 -6.29
C LEU A 280 25.21 -8.14 -5.96
N CYS A 281 25.91 -7.32 -5.17
CA CYS A 281 27.26 -7.62 -4.71
C CYS A 281 27.31 -8.97 -3.98
N SER A 282 26.39 -9.20 -3.04
CA SER A 282 26.28 -10.48 -2.33
C SER A 282 25.87 -11.66 -3.24
N ALA A 283 25.07 -11.43 -4.27
CA ALA A 283 24.74 -12.45 -5.26
C ALA A 283 25.96 -12.80 -6.13
N LEU A 284 26.69 -11.81 -6.63
CA LEU A 284 27.89 -12.01 -7.45
C LEU A 284 28.95 -12.84 -6.74
N THR A 285 29.16 -12.64 -5.43
CA THR A 285 30.04 -13.46 -4.60
C THR A 285 29.73 -14.96 -4.68
N ARG A 286 28.46 -15.33 -4.81
CA ARG A 286 27.97 -16.74 -4.78
C ARG A 286 27.77 -17.34 -6.16
N GLU A 287 27.26 -16.54 -7.09
CA GLU A 287 26.86 -16.98 -8.44
C GLU A 287 28.04 -17.06 -9.41
N ILE A 288 29.13 -16.33 -9.15
CA ILE A 288 30.37 -16.54 -9.91
C ILE A 288 30.90 -17.94 -9.61
N VAL A 289 31.11 -18.73 -10.67
CA VAL A 289 31.62 -20.10 -10.56
C VAL A 289 32.98 -20.09 -9.86
N GLY A 290 33.09 -20.85 -8.77
CA GLY A 290 34.29 -20.85 -7.91
C GLY A 290 34.29 -19.78 -6.81
N GLY A 291 33.28 -18.90 -6.77
CA GLY A 291 33.21 -17.77 -5.85
C GLY A 291 34.01 -16.56 -6.31
N ALA A 292 33.71 -15.40 -5.75
CA ALA A 292 34.43 -14.15 -6.00
C ALA A 292 34.43 -13.25 -4.77
N ILE A 293 35.44 -12.40 -4.65
CA ILE A 293 35.44 -11.29 -3.69
C ILE A 293 34.87 -10.08 -4.42
N VAL A 294 33.90 -9.39 -3.83
CA VAL A 294 33.25 -8.23 -4.43
C VAL A 294 33.46 -7.02 -3.53
N ALA A 295 34.23 -6.04 -4.00
CA ALA A 295 34.45 -4.77 -3.32
C ALA A 295 33.59 -3.67 -3.97
N GLU A 296 32.68 -3.10 -3.20
CA GLU A 296 31.78 -2.05 -3.60
C GLU A 296 32.32 -0.69 -3.15
N VAL A 297 32.50 0.25 -4.09
CA VAL A 297 33.18 1.53 -3.83
C VAL A 297 32.18 2.65 -3.58
N HIS A 298 32.28 3.32 -2.42
CA HIS A 298 31.53 4.55 -2.13
C HIS A 298 32.34 5.75 -2.63
N HIS A 299 31.92 6.32 -3.76
CA HIS A 299 32.69 7.37 -4.45
C HIS A 299 32.60 8.74 -3.77
N GLN A 300 33.71 9.50 -3.79
CA GLN A 300 33.86 10.80 -3.10
C GLN A 300 33.84 12.00 -4.06
N ASP A 301 33.49 11.77 -5.32
CA ASP A 301 33.49 12.77 -6.41
C ASP A 301 32.31 13.76 -6.37
N GLY A 302 31.51 13.73 -5.29
CA GLY A 302 30.28 14.50 -5.17
C GLY A 302 29.15 13.99 -6.08
N SER A 303 29.27 12.79 -6.66
CA SER A 303 28.18 12.16 -7.40
C SER A 303 27.25 11.33 -6.52
N ALA A 304 27.72 10.95 -5.33
CA ALA A 304 26.98 10.11 -4.39
C ALA A 304 25.91 10.90 -3.60
N CYS A 305 24.86 10.22 -3.15
CA CYS A 305 23.90 10.81 -2.20
C CYS A 305 24.50 10.96 -0.79
N GLU A 306 25.45 10.09 -0.46
CA GLU A 306 26.14 10.05 0.81
C GLU A 306 27.58 9.60 0.54
N ALA A 307 28.52 10.43 0.97
CA ALA A 307 29.93 10.16 0.95
C ALA A 307 30.60 10.98 2.05
N VAL A 308 31.73 10.51 2.55
CA VAL A 308 32.53 11.21 3.56
C VAL A 308 33.97 11.29 3.11
N ASP A 309 34.69 12.34 3.52
CA ASP A 309 36.13 12.48 3.29
C ASP A 309 36.96 11.65 4.30
N GLU A 310 38.29 11.81 4.25
CA GLU A 310 39.24 11.15 5.15
C GLU A 310 38.93 11.39 6.64
N ASP A 311 38.57 12.64 6.98
CA ASP A 311 38.24 13.08 8.33
C ASP A 311 36.81 12.70 8.76
N GLY A 312 36.02 12.14 7.84
CA GLY A 312 34.63 11.74 8.08
C GLY A 312 33.61 12.87 7.88
N HIS A 313 34.00 14.01 7.30
CA HIS A 313 33.06 15.08 6.94
C HIS A 313 32.24 14.69 5.72
N LYS A 314 30.97 15.07 5.72
CA LYS A 314 30.04 14.78 4.62
C LYS A 314 30.45 15.54 3.36
N ILE A 315 30.63 14.80 2.26
CA ILE A 315 30.82 15.37 0.92
C ILE A 315 29.43 15.64 0.32
N PRO A 316 29.10 16.88 -0.04
CA PRO A 316 27.78 17.21 -0.59
C PRO A 316 27.65 16.71 -2.03
N TYR A 317 26.42 16.31 -2.40
CA TYR A 317 26.07 16.02 -3.79
C TYR A 317 26.20 17.28 -4.66
N ILE A 318 26.91 17.15 -5.79
CA ILE A 318 27.12 18.22 -6.77
C ILE A 318 26.11 18.03 -7.93
N PRO A 319 25.07 18.87 -8.04
CA PRO A 319 24.12 18.80 -9.14
C PRO A 319 24.74 19.27 -10.46
N ASP A 320 24.11 18.92 -11.59
CA ASP A 320 24.51 19.47 -12.89
C ASP A 320 24.50 21.01 -12.84
N PRO A 321 25.56 21.68 -13.31
CA PRO A 321 25.65 23.12 -13.24
C PRO A 321 24.60 23.75 -14.16
N ILE A 322 23.76 24.63 -13.61
CA ILE A 322 22.77 25.38 -14.38
C ILE A 322 23.39 26.72 -14.75
N GLY A 323 23.75 26.91 -16.03
CA GLY A 323 24.34 28.16 -16.53
C GLY A 323 25.84 28.34 -16.25
N SER A 324 26.58 27.25 -16.02
CA SER A 324 28.05 27.29 -16.03
C SER A 324 28.55 27.43 -17.47
N PRO A 325 29.64 28.19 -17.70
CA PRO A 325 30.24 28.34 -19.03
C PRO A 325 30.82 27.05 -19.60
N ASP A 326 30.95 25.97 -18.81
CA ASP A 326 31.40 24.68 -19.34
C ASP A 326 30.71 23.45 -18.69
N PRO A 327 29.54 23.03 -19.19
CA PRO A 327 28.89 21.77 -18.77
C PRO A 327 29.67 20.52 -19.21
N ARG A 328 30.72 20.66 -20.03
CA ARG A 328 31.49 19.52 -20.56
C ARG A 328 32.52 18.98 -19.58
N ASP A 329 32.86 19.73 -18.53
CA ASP A 329 33.96 19.38 -17.65
C ASP A 329 33.56 18.55 -16.43
N LEU A 330 32.37 18.76 -15.84
CA LEU A 330 32.04 18.19 -14.53
C LEU A 330 31.99 16.65 -14.56
N ARG A 331 31.16 16.07 -15.43
CA ARG A 331 30.95 14.61 -15.47
C ARG A 331 32.21 13.85 -15.88
N PRO A 332 33.00 14.30 -16.88
CA PRO A 332 34.30 13.68 -17.16
C PRO A 332 35.31 13.76 -16.01
N LYS A 333 35.39 14.90 -15.30
CA LYS A 333 36.26 15.04 -14.11
C LYS A 333 35.85 14.05 -13.00
N GLN A 334 34.55 13.96 -12.75
CA GLN A 334 33.96 13.01 -11.80
C GLN A 334 34.27 11.56 -12.17
N VAL A 335 33.97 11.13 -13.40
CA VAL A 335 34.28 9.76 -13.86
C VAL A 335 35.77 9.41 -13.72
N ARG A 336 36.66 10.35 -14.03
CA ARG A 336 38.11 10.13 -13.86
C ARG A 336 38.49 9.99 -12.40
N GLN A 337 37.94 10.84 -11.51
CA GLN A 337 38.12 10.68 -10.07
C GLN A 337 37.62 9.30 -9.60
N ARG A 338 36.42 8.89 -10.00
CA ARG A 338 35.85 7.59 -9.66
C ARG A 338 36.71 6.41 -10.14
N ALA A 339 37.29 6.52 -11.33
CA ALA A 339 38.20 5.50 -11.86
C ALA A 339 39.51 5.44 -11.06
N ASN A 340 40.03 6.58 -10.60
CA ASN A 340 41.18 6.63 -9.67
C ASN A 340 40.83 6.04 -8.30
N GLU A 341 39.67 6.35 -7.74
CA GLU A 341 39.21 5.75 -6.48
C GLU A 341 39.11 4.21 -6.61
N MET A 342 38.56 3.71 -7.72
CA MET A 342 38.51 2.29 -8.02
C MET A 342 39.91 1.66 -8.13
N LYS A 343 40.86 2.37 -8.75
CA LYS A 343 42.28 1.96 -8.80
C LYS A 343 42.89 1.88 -7.40
N SER A 344 42.69 2.89 -6.56
CA SER A 344 43.20 2.91 -5.19
C SER A 344 42.68 1.73 -4.36
N VAL A 345 41.39 1.39 -4.50
CA VAL A 345 40.81 0.20 -3.85
C VAL A 345 41.47 -1.09 -4.34
N ILE A 346 41.65 -1.25 -5.66
CA ILE A 346 42.29 -2.44 -6.24
C ILE A 346 43.72 -2.57 -5.75
N GLU A 347 44.49 -1.48 -5.78
CA GLU A 347 45.90 -1.47 -5.36
C GLU A 347 46.03 -1.77 -3.87
N TYR A 348 45.21 -1.15 -3.04
CA TYR A 348 45.18 -1.38 -1.59
C TYR A 348 44.85 -2.83 -1.24
N LEU A 349 43.77 -3.39 -1.81
CA LEU A 349 43.38 -4.78 -1.53
C LEU A 349 44.41 -5.79 -2.07
N CYS A 350 45.01 -5.54 -3.25
CA CYS A 350 46.08 -6.39 -3.78
C CYS A 350 47.36 -6.32 -2.94
N ALA A 351 47.70 -5.15 -2.40
CA ALA A 351 48.88 -4.95 -1.56
C ALA A 351 48.75 -5.74 -0.25
N ILE A 352 47.60 -5.63 0.41
CA ILE A 352 47.28 -6.45 1.60
C ILE A 352 47.33 -7.94 1.26
N GLY A 353 46.71 -8.33 0.14
CA GLY A 353 46.72 -9.72 -0.32
C GLY A 353 48.12 -10.27 -0.61
N SER A 354 49.09 -9.40 -0.93
CA SER A 354 50.48 -9.76 -1.21
C SER A 354 51.37 -9.78 0.04
N GLY A 355 50.86 -9.40 1.21
CA GLY A 355 51.58 -9.48 2.49
C GLY A 355 51.66 -8.18 3.29
N GLU A 356 51.14 -7.06 2.79
CA GLU A 356 50.95 -5.87 3.63
C GLU A 356 49.82 -6.11 4.65
N GLU A 357 49.81 -5.37 5.76
CA GLU A 357 48.76 -5.49 6.77
C GLU A 357 47.97 -4.19 6.90
N SER A 358 46.65 -4.31 6.85
CA SER A 358 45.71 -3.29 7.31
C SER A 358 45.48 -3.41 8.83
N SER A 359 44.86 -2.37 9.41
CA SER A 359 44.45 -2.39 10.81
C SER A 359 43.28 -3.34 11.11
N ASP A 360 42.60 -3.87 10.09
CA ASP A 360 41.51 -4.83 10.23
C ASP A 360 42.02 -6.26 9.96
N PRO A 361 42.15 -7.12 11.00
CA PRO A 361 42.63 -8.49 10.83
C PRO A 361 41.75 -9.34 9.90
N LEU A 362 40.44 -9.07 9.85
CA LEU A 362 39.52 -9.79 8.96
C LEU A 362 39.75 -9.37 7.52
N LEU A 363 39.93 -8.07 7.26
CA LEU A 363 40.26 -7.57 5.92
C LEU A 363 41.57 -8.19 5.41
N ASN A 364 42.57 -8.36 6.28
CA ASN A 364 43.83 -9.02 5.93
C ASN A 364 43.59 -10.48 5.47
N ARG A 365 42.75 -11.24 6.18
CA ARG A 365 42.39 -12.61 5.79
C ARG A 365 41.63 -12.66 4.47
N VAL A 366 40.65 -11.77 4.27
CA VAL A 366 39.88 -11.69 3.02
C VAL A 366 40.77 -11.32 1.84
N ALA A 367 41.66 -10.34 2.01
CA ALA A 367 42.53 -9.86 0.95
C ALA A 367 43.56 -10.91 0.49
N ARG A 368 44.02 -11.79 1.39
CA ARG A 368 44.93 -12.91 1.04
C ARG A 368 44.34 -13.91 0.05
N LEU A 369 43.02 -13.96 -0.08
CA LEU A 369 42.33 -14.82 -1.05
C LEU A 369 42.26 -14.19 -2.46
N ILE A 370 42.64 -12.91 -2.63
CA ILE A 370 42.53 -12.19 -3.90
C ILE A 370 43.61 -12.66 -4.86
N ASP A 371 43.20 -13.02 -6.08
CA ASP A 371 44.11 -13.18 -7.21
C ASP A 371 44.35 -11.83 -7.92
N PRO A 372 45.55 -11.24 -7.83
CA PRO A 372 45.84 -9.94 -8.43
C PRO A 372 45.82 -9.95 -9.98
N ARG A 373 45.77 -11.14 -10.61
CA ARG A 373 45.67 -11.31 -12.07
C ARG A 373 44.24 -11.48 -12.57
N ARG A 374 43.24 -11.55 -11.67
CA ARG A 374 41.82 -11.71 -12.03
C ARG A 374 40.97 -10.60 -11.43
N ILE A 375 41.17 -9.38 -11.93
CA ILE A 375 40.42 -8.19 -11.53
C ILE A 375 39.28 -7.92 -12.51
N ILE A 376 38.04 -7.85 -12.03
CA ILE A 376 36.84 -7.70 -12.86
C ILE A 376 36.11 -6.40 -12.47
N PRO A 377 36.32 -5.29 -13.19
CA PRO A 377 35.58 -4.07 -12.95
C PRO A 377 34.14 -4.19 -13.45
N VAL A 378 33.18 -3.83 -12.60
CA VAL A 378 31.74 -3.87 -12.86
C VAL A 378 31.14 -2.52 -12.49
N GLY A 379 30.25 -1.98 -13.32
CA GLY A 379 29.68 -0.67 -13.04
C GLY A 379 28.27 -0.50 -13.57
N TYR A 380 27.41 0.15 -12.77
CA TYR A 380 26.03 0.47 -13.12
C TYR A 380 25.87 1.96 -13.46
N SER A 381 25.17 2.28 -14.55
CA SER A 381 24.85 3.67 -14.93
C SER A 381 26.11 4.54 -15.04
N PHE A 382 26.26 5.56 -14.20
CA PHE A 382 27.46 6.38 -14.13
C PHE A 382 28.71 5.54 -13.77
N GLY A 383 28.57 4.50 -12.96
CA GLY A 383 29.62 3.50 -12.71
C GLY A 383 30.00 2.69 -13.94
N GLY A 384 29.09 2.50 -14.90
CA GLY A 384 29.43 1.90 -16.20
C GLY A 384 30.39 2.79 -17.00
N ALA A 385 30.22 4.11 -16.95
CA ALA A 385 31.21 5.05 -17.51
C ALA A 385 32.52 5.05 -16.71
N THR A 386 32.46 4.91 -15.37
CA THR A 386 33.65 4.72 -14.53
C THR A 386 34.48 3.50 -14.96
N VAL A 387 33.84 2.36 -15.22
CA VAL A 387 34.54 1.16 -15.71
C VAL A 387 35.14 1.39 -17.09
N ALA A 388 34.43 2.08 -17.99
CA ALA A 388 34.95 2.44 -19.30
C ALA A 388 36.20 3.35 -19.21
N GLU A 389 36.18 4.35 -18.32
CA GLU A 389 37.34 5.22 -18.07
C GLU A 389 38.47 4.42 -17.44
N TYR A 390 38.21 3.60 -16.42
CA TYR A 390 39.24 2.76 -15.81
C TYR A 390 39.94 1.86 -16.83
N CYS A 391 39.20 1.18 -17.69
CA CYS A 391 39.79 0.25 -18.66
C CYS A 391 40.50 0.95 -19.83
N SER A 392 40.28 2.26 -20.04
CA SER A 392 40.87 3.01 -21.16
C SER A 392 41.94 4.01 -20.73
N THR A 393 41.95 4.47 -19.47
CA THR A 393 42.91 5.44 -18.96
C THR A 393 43.61 4.94 -17.69
N VAL A 394 42.90 4.94 -16.55
CA VAL A 394 43.48 4.81 -15.22
C VAL A 394 44.09 3.42 -14.96
N GLY A 395 43.38 2.37 -15.36
CA GLY A 395 43.75 0.97 -15.20
C GLY A 395 44.40 0.36 -16.46
N LEU A 396 44.75 1.17 -17.46
CA LEU A 396 45.21 0.70 -18.77
C LEU A 396 46.41 -0.26 -18.67
N LYS A 397 47.38 0.03 -17.80
CA LYS A 397 48.53 -0.88 -17.58
C LYS A 397 48.09 -2.28 -17.12
N ARG A 398 47.13 -2.38 -16.20
CA ARG A 398 46.60 -3.68 -15.73
C ARG A 398 45.79 -4.39 -16.82
N VAL A 399 45.19 -3.64 -17.74
CA VAL A 399 44.54 -4.18 -18.95
C VAL A 399 45.58 -4.77 -19.90
N GLU A 400 46.65 -4.01 -20.19
CA GLU A 400 47.77 -4.45 -21.03
C GLU A 400 48.49 -5.68 -20.47
N ASP A 401 48.70 -5.70 -19.14
CA ASP A 401 49.27 -6.82 -18.39
C ASP A 401 48.30 -8.02 -18.25
N LYS A 402 47.08 -7.92 -18.80
CA LYS A 402 46.01 -8.93 -18.74
C LYS A 402 45.55 -9.31 -17.32
N CYS A 403 45.83 -8.46 -16.34
CA CYS A 403 45.29 -8.58 -14.98
C CYS A 403 43.79 -8.27 -14.92
N VAL A 404 43.25 -7.59 -15.94
CA VAL A 404 41.82 -7.34 -16.14
C VAL A 404 41.31 -8.22 -17.29
N PRO A 405 40.87 -9.46 -17.01
CA PRO A 405 40.49 -10.41 -18.06
C PRO A 405 39.16 -10.07 -18.76
N CYS A 406 38.25 -9.39 -18.06
CA CYS A 406 36.97 -8.93 -18.62
C CYS A 406 36.43 -7.72 -17.86
N ALA A 407 35.52 -6.97 -18.49
CA ALA A 407 34.80 -5.84 -17.86
C ALA A 407 33.29 -5.96 -18.10
N VAL A 408 32.48 -5.47 -17.15
CA VAL A 408 31.01 -5.48 -17.25
C VAL A 408 30.43 -4.09 -17.04
N LEU A 409 29.68 -3.60 -18.03
CA LEU A 409 29.01 -2.31 -18.01
C LEU A 409 27.49 -2.56 -18.00
N MET A 410 26.85 -2.23 -16.88
CA MET A 410 25.41 -2.38 -16.66
C MET A 410 24.71 -1.05 -16.90
N ASP A 411 23.90 -1.02 -17.94
CA ASP A 411 23.11 0.14 -18.38
C ASP A 411 23.91 1.45 -18.37
N PRO A 412 25.08 1.49 -19.06
CA PRO A 412 26.10 2.51 -18.82
C PRO A 412 25.63 3.89 -19.30
N TRP A 413 25.82 4.90 -18.46
CA TRP A 413 25.54 6.29 -18.79
C TRP A 413 26.76 6.93 -19.45
N THR A 414 26.82 6.96 -20.77
CA THR A 414 28.01 7.40 -21.54
C THR A 414 27.76 8.60 -22.47
N TYR A 415 26.63 9.30 -22.29
CA TYR A 415 26.25 10.46 -23.09
C TYR A 415 25.58 11.53 -22.21
N VAL A 416 26.11 12.75 -22.21
CA VAL A 416 25.47 13.89 -21.51
C VAL A 416 24.63 14.67 -22.49
N THR A 417 23.39 14.99 -22.08
CA THR A 417 22.56 16.01 -22.72
C THR A 417 22.51 17.25 -21.81
N PRO A 418 23.29 18.30 -22.10
CA PRO A 418 23.33 19.50 -21.28
C PRO A 418 21.97 20.17 -21.11
N ARG A 419 21.69 20.68 -19.90
CA ARG A 419 20.41 21.34 -19.58
C ARG A 419 20.30 22.77 -20.12
N ASP A 420 21.41 23.36 -20.55
CA ASP A 420 21.48 24.69 -21.16
C ASP A 420 21.14 24.68 -22.66
N GLY A 421 20.87 23.49 -23.23
CA GLY A 421 20.54 23.33 -24.64
C GLY A 421 21.75 23.20 -25.56
N SER A 422 22.98 23.17 -25.01
CA SER A 422 24.19 22.92 -25.79
C SER A 422 24.25 21.50 -26.36
N GLN A 423 25.08 21.30 -27.40
CA GLN A 423 25.22 20.01 -28.07
C GLN A 423 25.74 18.95 -27.10
N GLY A 424 24.99 17.83 -26.99
CA GLY A 424 25.39 16.69 -26.18
C GLY A 424 26.68 16.02 -26.66
N PHE A 425 27.33 15.31 -25.76
CA PHE A 425 28.66 14.75 -25.99
C PHE A 425 28.82 13.36 -25.33
N ASN A 426 29.69 12.56 -25.94
CA ASN A 426 30.06 11.23 -25.44
C ASN A 426 31.12 11.35 -24.34
N PHE A 427 31.02 10.51 -23.31
CA PHE A 427 32.04 10.37 -22.28
C PHE A 427 32.01 8.92 -21.75
N PRO A 428 33.15 8.34 -21.34
CA PRO A 428 34.48 8.92 -21.29
C PRO A 428 35.12 9.02 -22.69
N GLU A 429 35.81 10.12 -22.96
CA GLU A 429 36.24 10.49 -24.31
C GLU A 429 37.18 9.45 -24.94
N ARG A 430 38.18 8.98 -24.20
CA ARG A 430 39.15 8.00 -24.70
C ARG A 430 38.50 6.66 -25.02
N ALA A 431 37.61 6.17 -24.16
CA ALA A 431 36.86 4.94 -24.40
C ALA A 431 36.03 5.00 -25.70
N HIS A 432 35.42 6.15 -26.01
CA HIS A 432 34.68 6.34 -27.26
C HIS A 432 35.56 6.53 -28.50
N LYS A 433 36.78 7.05 -28.35
CA LYS A 433 37.73 7.22 -29.46
C LYS A 433 38.46 5.93 -29.81
N GLU A 434 39.01 5.26 -28.79
CA GLU A 434 39.94 4.15 -28.92
C GLU A 434 39.31 2.77 -28.64
N GLY A 435 38.17 2.74 -27.95
CA GLY A 435 37.55 1.49 -27.48
C GLY A 435 38.20 0.92 -26.23
N ILE A 436 37.54 -0.05 -25.61
CA ILE A 436 38.04 -0.81 -24.46
C ILE A 436 38.79 -2.03 -24.98
N GLN A 437 40.06 -2.17 -24.56
CA GLN A 437 40.96 -3.24 -25.03
C GLN A 437 40.74 -4.59 -24.34
N THR A 438 39.89 -4.64 -23.33
CA THR A 438 39.47 -5.85 -22.61
C THR A 438 38.15 -6.39 -23.15
N PRO A 439 37.94 -7.72 -23.23
CA PRO A 439 36.62 -8.32 -23.49
C PRO A 439 35.53 -7.72 -22.59
N THR A 440 34.55 -7.06 -23.19
CA THR A 440 33.58 -6.24 -22.48
C THR A 440 32.15 -6.74 -22.70
N LEU A 441 31.42 -6.96 -21.61
CA LEU A 441 29.99 -7.23 -21.63
C LEU A 441 29.23 -5.95 -21.31
N ILE A 442 28.44 -5.46 -22.27
CA ILE A 442 27.50 -4.36 -22.07
C ILE A 442 26.09 -4.93 -21.92
N LEU A 443 25.46 -4.71 -20.78
CA LEU A 443 24.09 -5.12 -20.46
C LEU A 443 23.19 -3.88 -20.41
N GLY A 444 22.48 -3.57 -21.49
CA GLY A 444 21.54 -2.44 -21.53
C GLY A 444 20.10 -2.81 -21.14
N SER A 445 19.35 -1.84 -20.64
CA SER A 445 17.90 -1.94 -20.49
C SER A 445 17.17 -1.62 -21.80
N GLU A 446 15.93 -2.09 -21.94
CA GLU A 446 15.09 -1.75 -23.11
C GLU A 446 14.82 -0.24 -23.17
N GLU A 447 14.67 0.41 -22.01
CA GLU A 447 14.47 1.85 -21.90
C GLU A 447 15.59 2.67 -22.55
N PHE A 448 16.84 2.23 -22.45
CA PHE A 448 17.96 2.94 -23.07
C PHE A 448 17.85 3.04 -24.59
N SER A 449 17.15 2.08 -25.21
CA SER A 449 16.87 2.13 -26.65
C SER A 449 15.97 3.31 -27.06
N LYS A 450 15.29 3.95 -26.10
CA LYS A 450 14.40 5.11 -26.31
C LYS A 450 15.13 6.45 -26.33
N TYR A 451 16.39 6.51 -25.89
CA TYR A 451 17.20 7.74 -25.89
C TYR A 451 18.22 7.68 -27.05
N PRO A 452 17.99 8.40 -28.18
CA PRO A 452 18.79 8.23 -29.39
C PRO A 452 20.29 8.52 -29.19
N GLY A 453 20.62 9.59 -28.43
CA GLY A 453 22.00 9.94 -28.12
C GLY A 453 22.70 8.87 -27.28
N MET A 454 22.04 8.38 -26.23
CA MET A 454 22.56 7.31 -25.38
C MET A 454 22.79 6.02 -26.16
N ARG A 455 21.77 5.57 -26.89
CA ARG A 455 21.85 4.34 -27.70
C ARG A 455 22.99 4.41 -28.71
N SER A 456 23.12 5.54 -29.41
CA SER A 456 24.18 5.73 -30.39
C SER A 456 25.56 5.71 -29.74
N ALA A 457 25.71 6.36 -28.57
CA ALA A 457 26.94 6.32 -27.80
C ALA A 457 27.28 4.88 -27.34
N THR A 458 26.34 4.16 -26.73
CA THR A 458 26.59 2.79 -26.24
C THR A 458 26.95 1.82 -27.38
N VAL A 459 26.26 1.91 -28.53
CA VAL A 459 26.59 1.09 -29.71
C VAL A 459 27.96 1.46 -30.25
N ASN A 460 28.27 2.75 -30.37
CA ASN A 460 29.59 3.22 -30.78
C ASN A 460 30.70 2.72 -29.86
N LEU A 461 30.50 2.77 -28.54
CA LEU A 461 31.45 2.26 -27.56
C LEU A 461 31.64 0.73 -27.72
N HIS A 462 30.55 -0.02 -27.89
CA HIS A 462 30.60 -1.46 -28.13
C HIS A 462 31.41 -1.79 -29.39
N ASP A 463 31.09 -1.13 -30.50
CA ASP A 463 31.69 -1.41 -31.81
C ASP A 463 33.19 -1.05 -31.84
N LYS A 464 33.60 -0.05 -31.06
CA LYS A 464 35.02 0.28 -30.83
C LYS A 464 35.71 -0.72 -29.90
N SER A 465 34.97 -1.43 -29.06
CA SER A 465 35.49 -2.36 -28.04
C SER A 465 35.34 -3.84 -28.45
N LEU A 466 35.33 -4.13 -29.75
CA LEU A 466 35.15 -5.48 -30.31
C LEU A 466 36.39 -6.36 -30.12
N GLN A 467 36.58 -6.82 -28.89
CA GLN A 467 37.53 -7.87 -28.54
C GLN A 467 36.89 -9.25 -28.66
N PRO A 468 37.66 -10.34 -28.88
CA PRO A 468 37.13 -11.70 -28.80
C PRO A 468 36.41 -11.95 -27.47
N GLY A 469 35.10 -12.18 -27.52
CA GLY A 469 34.26 -12.39 -26.33
C GLY A 469 33.43 -11.18 -25.89
N SER A 470 33.66 -9.98 -26.44
CA SER A 470 32.82 -8.80 -26.20
C SER A 470 31.38 -9.03 -26.68
N ARG A 471 30.40 -8.53 -25.90
CA ARG A 471 28.97 -8.70 -26.19
C ARG A 471 28.17 -7.48 -25.74
N LEU A 472 27.26 -7.03 -26.60
CA LEU A 472 26.16 -6.15 -26.21
C LEU A 472 24.86 -6.97 -26.12
N ARG A 473 24.18 -6.89 -24.98
CA ARG A 473 22.86 -7.50 -24.77
C ARG A 473 21.91 -6.45 -24.20
N VAL A 474 20.69 -6.43 -24.73
CA VAL A 474 19.59 -5.65 -24.18
C VAL A 474 18.64 -6.62 -23.50
N VAL A 475 18.23 -6.30 -22.27
CA VAL A 475 17.28 -7.12 -21.51
C VAL A 475 15.86 -6.62 -21.79
N ASP A 476 15.06 -7.47 -22.44
CA ASP A 476 13.68 -7.13 -22.80
C ASP A 476 12.84 -6.76 -21.56
N LYS A 477 11.95 -5.77 -21.70
CA LYS A 477 10.98 -5.32 -20.67
C LYS A 477 11.64 -4.81 -19.40
N THR A 478 12.78 -4.14 -19.53
CA THR A 478 13.50 -3.52 -18.42
C THR A 478 13.66 -2.02 -18.60
N ARG A 479 13.73 -1.33 -17.48
CA ARG A 479 14.00 0.09 -17.32
C ARG A 479 15.30 0.30 -16.58
N HIS A 480 15.80 1.53 -16.56
CA HIS A 480 17.05 1.86 -15.88
C HIS A 480 17.06 1.38 -14.43
N GLY A 481 15.98 1.71 -13.71
CA GLY A 481 15.81 1.32 -12.31
C GLY A 481 15.79 -0.20 -12.07
N ASN A 482 15.59 -1.06 -13.08
CA ASN A 482 15.65 -2.51 -12.87
C ASN A 482 17.05 -3.04 -12.52
N PHE A 483 18.10 -2.28 -12.83
CA PHE A 483 19.48 -2.60 -12.48
C PHE A 483 19.89 -1.99 -11.12
N MET A 484 18.98 -1.23 -10.49
CA MET A 484 19.11 -0.67 -9.15
C MET A 484 18.10 -1.34 -8.22
N GLU A 485 18.48 -1.57 -6.96
CA GLU A 485 17.66 -2.36 -6.03
C GLU A 485 16.55 -1.54 -5.34
N LEU A 486 16.34 -0.30 -5.78
CA LEU A 486 15.34 0.63 -5.27
C LEU A 486 13.95 0.01 -5.13
N CYS A 487 13.50 -0.81 -6.08
CA CYS A 487 12.19 -1.46 -6.04
C CYS A 487 12.01 -2.48 -4.91
N PHE A 488 13.09 -2.96 -4.30
CA PHE A 488 13.03 -4.01 -3.29
C PHE A 488 12.92 -3.43 -1.88
N TRP A 489 13.59 -2.31 -1.60
CA TRP A 489 13.52 -1.64 -0.31
C TRP A 489 12.54 -0.45 -0.28
N MET A 490 12.17 0.11 -1.43
CA MET A 490 11.14 1.15 -1.48
C MET A 490 9.77 0.58 -1.06
N PRO A 491 9.00 1.31 -0.23
CA PRO A 491 7.67 0.91 0.18
C PRO A 491 6.76 0.56 -1.01
N GLN A 492 6.02 -0.54 -0.91
CA GLN A 492 5.27 -1.13 -2.03
C GLN A 492 4.31 -0.17 -2.72
N PHE A 493 3.70 0.74 -1.96
CA PHE A 493 2.72 1.68 -2.50
C PHE A 493 3.38 2.86 -3.25
N LEU A 494 4.70 3.09 -3.10
CA LEU A 494 5.47 4.04 -3.92
C LEU A 494 5.88 3.43 -5.26
N VAL A 495 5.93 2.10 -5.39
CA VAL A 495 6.30 1.41 -6.64
C VAL A 495 5.40 1.83 -7.82
N PRO A 496 4.07 1.95 -7.71
CA PRO A 496 3.21 2.46 -8.78
C PRO A 496 3.48 3.92 -9.16
N VAL A 497 3.89 4.75 -8.19
CA VAL A 497 4.26 6.16 -8.40
C VAL A 497 5.60 6.21 -9.13
N ALA A 498 6.63 5.54 -8.61
CA ALA A 498 7.93 5.39 -9.25
C ALA A 498 7.82 4.84 -10.68
N ALA A 499 6.93 3.86 -10.91
CA ALA A 499 6.65 3.34 -12.24
C ALA A 499 5.91 4.34 -13.15
N ARG A 500 5.06 5.23 -12.60
CA ARG A 500 4.41 6.33 -13.35
C ARG A 500 5.40 7.42 -13.74
N ILE A 501 6.38 7.73 -12.88
CA ILE A 501 7.42 8.74 -13.15
C ILE A 501 8.62 8.19 -13.93
N GLY A 502 8.54 6.97 -14.46
CA GLY A 502 9.54 6.43 -15.39
C GLY A 502 10.49 5.38 -14.80
N PHE A 503 10.67 5.31 -13.48
CA PHE A 503 11.72 4.51 -12.85
C PHE A 503 11.59 2.97 -13.00
N TYR A 504 10.37 2.42 -13.20
CA TYR A 504 10.12 0.97 -13.30
C TYR A 504 9.02 0.59 -14.31
N ASP A 505 9.08 -0.62 -14.87
CA ASP A 505 7.97 -1.23 -15.60
C ASP A 505 6.98 -1.94 -14.65
N LYS A 506 5.72 -1.51 -14.67
CA LYS A 506 4.61 -2.08 -13.86
C LYS A 506 4.31 -3.55 -14.16
N ASN A 507 4.73 -4.05 -15.32
CA ASN A 507 4.47 -5.42 -15.76
C ASN A 507 5.51 -6.42 -15.22
N ASN A 508 6.63 -5.95 -14.65
CA ASN A 508 7.67 -6.80 -14.08
C ASN A 508 7.38 -7.17 -12.60
N LYS A 509 6.11 -7.45 -12.28
CA LYS A 509 5.64 -7.83 -10.93
C LYS A 509 6.18 -9.19 -10.46
N SER A 510 6.62 -10.07 -11.36
CA SER A 510 6.98 -11.45 -11.00
C SER A 510 8.26 -11.54 -10.18
N ALA A 511 9.29 -10.75 -10.48
CA ALA A 511 10.60 -10.86 -9.82
C ALA A 511 10.54 -10.60 -8.29
N ARG A 512 9.69 -9.67 -7.86
CA ARG A 512 9.49 -9.35 -6.43
C ARG A 512 8.53 -10.34 -5.75
N ASP A 513 7.48 -10.78 -6.44
CA ASP A 513 6.54 -11.79 -5.93
C ASP A 513 7.22 -13.15 -5.72
N ASP A 514 8.21 -13.48 -6.55
CA ASP A 514 8.99 -14.72 -6.45
C ASP A 514 10.00 -14.66 -5.27
N LEU A 515 10.58 -13.50 -4.97
CA LEU A 515 11.49 -13.30 -3.82
C LEU A 515 10.73 -13.23 -2.48
N ILE A 516 9.60 -12.50 -2.41
CA ILE A 516 8.77 -12.38 -1.19
C ILE A 516 8.17 -13.75 -0.80
N ARG A 517 7.90 -14.62 -1.77
CA ARG A 517 7.37 -15.98 -1.52
C ARG A 517 8.47 -17.03 -1.32
N GLY A 518 9.75 -16.64 -1.23
CA GLY A 518 10.87 -17.58 -1.10
C GLY A 518 10.98 -18.57 -2.27
N ARG A 519 10.48 -18.22 -3.46
CA ARG A 519 10.51 -19.04 -4.68
C ARG A 519 11.50 -18.48 -5.69
N LEU A 520 12.76 -18.39 -5.29
CA LEU A 520 13.85 -18.66 -6.23
C LEU A 520 14.26 -20.12 -6.07
N SER A 521 13.34 -21.02 -6.42
CA SER A 521 13.70 -22.39 -6.73
C SER A 521 13.20 -22.73 -8.13
N ALA A 522 14.07 -23.39 -8.86
CA ALA A 522 13.85 -23.86 -10.21
C ALA A 522 12.44 -24.46 -10.36
N ARG A 523 11.78 -24.12 -11.47
CA ARG A 523 10.58 -24.82 -11.94
C ARG A 523 10.79 -26.33 -11.84
N LYS A 524 10.16 -26.98 -10.85
CA LYS A 524 9.71 -28.36 -10.97
C LYS A 524 8.33 -28.52 -10.35
N GLY A 525 7.48 -29.17 -11.15
CA GLY A 525 6.13 -29.51 -10.76
C GLY A 525 6.08 -30.51 -9.61
N GLY A 526 4.94 -30.47 -8.92
CA GLY A 526 4.37 -31.55 -8.12
C GLY A 526 5.29 -32.24 -7.13
N LEU A 527 5.23 -31.82 -5.86
CA LEU A 527 4.93 -32.74 -4.76
C LEU A 527 4.35 -31.93 -3.59
N LYS A 528 3.13 -32.30 -3.19
CA LYS A 528 2.47 -31.88 -1.94
C LYS A 528 2.96 -32.80 -0.81
N LYS A 529 2.86 -32.27 0.42
CA LYS A 529 2.96 -32.94 1.75
C LYS A 529 4.37 -33.19 2.27
N ALA A 530 4.85 -32.28 3.12
CA ALA A 530 5.06 -32.53 4.55
C ALA A 530 5.61 -31.25 5.22
N PHE A 531 5.23 -31.06 6.48
CA PHE A 531 5.68 -30.05 7.46
C PHE A 531 4.93 -28.72 7.62
N CYS A 532 4.51 -28.54 8.88
CA CYS A 532 3.99 -27.40 9.61
C CYS A 532 2.57 -26.88 9.30
N SER A 533 1.63 -27.50 10.02
CA SER A 533 0.52 -26.84 10.68
C SER A 533 0.97 -25.59 11.46
N THR A 534 0.65 -24.42 10.92
CA THR A 534 0.35 -23.23 11.72
C THR A 534 -0.53 -22.37 10.82
N GLU A 535 -1.82 -22.31 11.16
CA GLU A 535 -2.76 -21.42 10.48
C GLU A 535 -2.30 -19.98 10.66
N VAL A 536 -1.64 -19.44 9.63
CA VAL A 536 -1.54 -18.00 9.45
C VAL A 536 -2.94 -17.56 9.03
N THR A 537 -3.72 -17.12 10.02
CA THR A 537 -4.93 -16.32 9.82
C THR A 537 -4.61 -15.23 8.80
N LYS A 538 -5.30 -15.25 7.66
CA LYS A 538 -5.28 -14.16 6.69
C LYS A 538 -5.59 -12.87 7.45
N ILE A 539 -4.59 -12.03 7.68
CA ILE A 539 -4.78 -10.66 8.13
C ILE A 539 -5.58 -9.96 7.03
N LYS A 540 -6.90 -9.84 7.23
CA LYS A 540 -7.78 -8.96 6.44
C LYS A 540 -7.14 -7.57 6.43
N LYS A 541 -7.13 -6.92 5.26
CA LYS A 541 -6.59 -5.56 5.07
C LYS A 541 -7.07 -4.66 6.21
N SER A 542 -6.13 -3.98 6.87
CA SER A 542 -6.44 -2.98 7.90
C SER A 542 -7.36 -1.88 7.32
N PRO A 543 -8.42 -1.46 8.04
CA PRO A 543 -9.50 -0.62 7.50
C PRO A 543 -9.30 0.90 7.70
N ARG A 544 -8.06 1.36 7.95
CA ARG A 544 -7.72 2.76 8.32
C ARG A 544 -7.78 3.79 7.16
N THR A 545 -8.57 3.58 6.11
CA THR A 545 -8.67 4.49 4.95
C THR A 545 -9.71 5.60 5.09
N GLY A 546 -10.68 5.41 5.98
CA GLY A 546 -11.87 6.24 6.11
C GLY A 546 -11.66 7.73 6.44
N GLN A 547 -10.89 8.04 7.51
CA GLN A 547 -10.69 9.42 7.98
C GLN A 547 -9.99 10.34 6.96
N LEU A 548 -9.28 9.77 5.99
CA LEU A 548 -8.46 10.51 5.03
C LEU A 548 -9.21 10.86 3.73
N GLU A 549 -10.26 10.10 3.39
CA GLU A 549 -11.19 10.46 2.30
C GLU A 549 -12.02 11.70 2.65
N VAL A 550 -12.39 11.84 3.93
CA VAL A 550 -13.02 13.03 4.51
C VAL A 550 -12.15 14.27 4.29
N GLY A 551 -10.83 14.17 4.56
CA GLY A 551 -9.87 15.26 4.31
C GLY A 551 -9.81 15.68 2.84
N ARG A 552 -9.75 14.72 1.91
CA ARG A 552 -9.78 15.03 0.46
C ARG A 552 -11.08 15.70 0.03
N ALA A 553 -12.22 15.32 0.62
CA ALA A 553 -13.52 15.92 0.33
C ALA A 553 -13.62 17.36 0.87
N LEU A 554 -13.09 17.63 2.07
CA LEU A 554 -13.10 18.96 2.70
C LEU A 554 -12.18 19.98 1.99
N PHE A 555 -11.05 19.54 1.41
CA PHE A 555 -10.02 20.43 0.84
C PHE A 555 -9.99 20.49 -0.70
N ARG A 556 -11.07 20.07 -1.38
CA ARG A 556 -11.19 19.97 -2.86
C ARG A 556 -10.74 21.19 -3.68
N ARG A 557 -10.66 22.39 -3.10
CA ARG A 557 -10.29 23.63 -3.81
C ARG A 557 -8.78 23.96 -3.81
N SER A 558 -7.94 23.30 -3.01
CA SER A 558 -6.50 23.60 -2.95
C SER A 558 -5.64 22.41 -3.35
N ARG A 559 -4.96 22.51 -4.50
CA ARG A 559 -3.99 21.50 -4.98
C ARG A 559 -2.87 21.25 -3.97
N VAL A 560 -2.48 22.28 -3.20
CA VAL A 560 -1.43 22.18 -2.17
C VAL A 560 -1.92 21.37 -0.98
N MET A 561 -3.15 21.61 -0.50
CA MET A 561 -3.71 20.84 0.62
C MET A 561 -4.05 19.39 0.22
N LEU A 562 -4.39 19.13 -1.04
CA LEU A 562 -4.55 17.77 -1.55
C LEU A 562 -3.22 16.99 -1.58
N ILE A 563 -2.12 17.65 -1.92
CA ILE A 563 -0.77 17.05 -1.85
C ILE A 563 -0.40 16.79 -0.38
N VAL A 564 -0.63 17.75 0.52
CA VAL A 564 -0.39 17.58 1.96
C VAL A 564 -1.24 16.45 2.53
N ALA A 565 -2.54 16.38 2.22
CA ALA A 565 -3.42 15.29 2.66
C ALA A 565 -3.00 13.93 2.11
N SER A 566 -2.52 13.87 0.86
CA SER A 566 -1.99 12.64 0.27
C SER A 566 -0.66 12.20 0.92
N ILE A 567 0.17 13.17 1.35
CA ILE A 567 1.37 12.92 2.14
C ILE A 567 1.00 12.51 3.59
N SER A 568 -0.04 13.09 4.18
CA SER A 568 -0.54 12.67 5.51
C SER A 568 -1.10 11.25 5.50
N GLU A 569 -1.84 10.89 4.45
CA GLU A 569 -2.30 9.51 4.21
C GLU A 569 -1.14 8.53 4.06
N TRP A 570 -0.08 8.96 3.38
CA TRP A 570 1.16 8.21 3.22
C TRP A 570 1.86 7.99 4.57
N MET A 571 1.91 9.02 5.42
CA MET A 571 2.50 8.94 6.76
C MET A 571 1.75 7.97 7.67
N VAL A 572 0.42 8.08 7.75
CA VAL A 572 -0.40 7.21 8.61
C VAL A 572 -0.32 5.76 8.15
N LYS A 573 -0.30 5.51 6.83
CA LYS A 573 -0.16 4.16 6.28
C LYS A 573 1.22 3.56 6.56
N ILE A 574 2.31 4.33 6.47
CA ILE A 574 3.65 3.84 6.82
C ILE A 574 3.77 3.53 8.31
N VAL A 575 3.34 4.45 9.17
CA VAL A 575 3.33 4.26 10.63
C VAL A 575 2.50 3.03 10.98
N ALA A 576 1.32 2.85 10.38
CA ALA A 576 0.45 1.69 10.63
C ALA A 576 0.95 0.36 10.01
N TYR A 577 1.76 0.40 8.96
CA TYR A 577 2.29 -0.80 8.27
C TYR A 577 3.62 -1.27 8.84
N VAL A 578 4.43 -0.35 9.36
CA VAL A 578 5.77 -0.62 9.91
C VAL A 578 5.69 -0.90 11.41
N LEU A 579 4.77 -0.26 12.14
CA LEU A 579 4.60 -0.48 13.57
C LEU A 579 3.44 -1.47 13.78
N PRO A 580 3.62 -2.54 14.57
CA PRO A 580 2.50 -3.33 15.05
C PRO A 580 1.46 -2.38 15.64
N SER A 581 0.23 -2.44 15.16
CA SER A 581 -0.85 -1.53 15.51
C SER A 581 -1.10 -1.39 17.03
N ARG A 582 -0.59 -2.34 17.83
CA ARG A 582 -0.64 -2.36 19.30
C ARG A 582 0.48 -1.58 20.03
N LEU A 583 1.54 -1.15 19.35
CA LEU A 583 2.71 -0.51 20.00
C LEU A 583 2.55 1.00 20.23
N PHE A 584 1.67 1.67 19.46
CA PHE A 584 1.48 3.13 19.52
C PHE A 584 0.02 3.59 19.67
N VAL A 585 -0.96 2.67 19.65
CA VAL A 585 -2.31 3.03 20.08
C VAL A 585 -2.24 3.24 21.59
N PRO A 586 -2.53 4.44 22.11
CA PRO A 586 -2.57 4.67 23.55
C PRO A 586 -3.51 3.63 24.15
N LYS A 587 -2.98 2.77 25.02
CA LYS A 587 -3.84 1.85 25.76
C LYS A 587 -4.72 2.68 26.68
N LEU A 588 -6.02 2.44 26.64
CA LEU A 588 -6.94 2.92 27.67
C LEU A 588 -6.46 2.35 29.00
N SER A 589 -5.90 3.22 29.85
CA SER A 589 -5.43 2.81 31.18
C SER A 589 -6.60 2.19 31.95
N SER A 590 -6.36 1.06 32.63
CA SER A 590 -7.37 0.34 33.43
C SER A 590 -8.58 -0.22 32.67
N THR A 591 -8.42 -0.55 31.38
CA THR A 591 -9.37 -1.37 30.61
C THR A 591 -8.68 -2.64 30.12
N TYR A 592 -9.44 -3.72 29.98
CA TYR A 592 -8.93 -5.03 29.61
C TYR A 592 -9.86 -5.71 28.61
N ASP A 593 -9.28 -6.34 27.61
CA ASP A 593 -10.03 -7.08 26.59
C ASP A 593 -10.57 -8.39 27.18
N ARG A 594 -11.86 -8.65 26.95
CA ARG A 594 -12.53 -9.94 27.26
C ARG A 594 -12.37 -10.40 28.72
N ILE A 595 -12.46 -9.46 29.66
CA ILE A 595 -12.61 -9.79 31.08
C ILE A 595 -14.05 -10.21 31.37
N GLU A 596 -14.19 -11.18 32.28
CA GLU A 596 -15.48 -11.62 32.76
C GLU A 596 -16.22 -10.48 33.48
N PRO A 597 -17.50 -10.22 33.14
CA PRO A 597 -18.27 -9.18 33.79
C PRO A 597 -18.58 -9.59 35.24
N ILE A 598 -19.02 -8.62 36.03
CA ILE A 598 -19.57 -8.89 37.37
C ILE A 598 -20.68 -9.96 37.29
N GLU A 599 -20.75 -10.85 38.28
CA GLU A 599 -21.66 -12.01 38.23
C GLU A 599 -23.11 -11.67 38.59
N GLU A 600 -23.33 -10.61 39.37
CA GLU A 600 -24.65 -10.17 39.82
C GLU A 600 -24.78 -8.65 39.70
N GLY A 601 -25.97 -8.18 39.31
CA GLY A 601 -26.29 -6.75 39.23
C GLY A 601 -27.28 -6.41 38.12
N SER A 602 -27.87 -5.23 38.22
CA SER A 602 -28.70 -4.61 37.19
C SER A 602 -28.16 -3.20 36.94
N LEU A 603 -27.60 -2.98 35.76
CA LEU A 603 -26.85 -1.78 35.39
C LEU A 603 -27.61 -0.98 34.31
N PRO A 604 -27.56 0.36 34.35
CA PRO A 604 -28.10 1.18 33.27
C PRO A 604 -27.31 0.94 31.97
N LEU A 605 -28.02 0.99 30.84
CA LEU A 605 -27.43 0.95 29.50
C LEU A 605 -27.32 2.36 28.95
N VAL A 606 -26.10 2.84 28.74
CA VAL A 606 -25.80 4.06 27.99
C VAL A 606 -25.59 3.69 26.53
N VAL A 607 -26.31 4.32 25.60
CA VAL A 607 -26.11 4.13 24.16
C VAL A 607 -25.56 5.40 23.56
N PHE A 608 -24.33 5.32 23.04
CA PHE A 608 -23.57 6.48 22.60
C PHE A 608 -23.58 6.61 21.07
N SER A 609 -23.93 7.80 20.58
CA SER A 609 -23.91 8.15 19.15
C SER A 609 -22.82 9.18 18.86
N HIS A 610 -21.91 8.84 17.94
CA HIS A 610 -20.75 9.67 17.59
C HIS A 610 -21.09 10.88 16.71
N GLY A 611 -20.12 11.76 16.46
CA GLY A 611 -20.26 12.94 15.59
C GLY A 611 -20.13 12.62 14.09
N LEU A 612 -20.40 13.62 13.23
CA LEU A 612 -20.14 13.50 11.78
C LEU A 612 -18.65 13.27 11.55
N THR A 613 -18.28 12.40 10.61
CA THR A 613 -16.90 11.96 10.32
C THR A 613 -16.24 11.12 11.41
N GLY A 614 -16.91 10.84 12.52
CA GLY A 614 -16.49 9.87 13.53
C GLY A 614 -16.67 8.42 13.07
N ASN A 615 -16.21 7.44 13.82
CA ASN A 615 -16.59 6.03 13.66
C ASN A 615 -16.99 5.37 14.98
N GLY A 616 -16.96 6.11 16.09
CA GLY A 616 -17.19 5.60 17.43
C GLY A 616 -15.89 5.60 18.23
N ASP A 617 -14.88 4.87 17.75
CA ASP A 617 -13.60 4.67 18.45
C ASP A 617 -12.94 5.96 19.00
N GLU A 618 -13.20 7.13 18.39
CA GLU A 618 -12.71 8.42 18.89
C GLU A 618 -13.30 8.89 20.24
N ASN A 619 -14.32 8.19 20.77
CA ASN A 619 -14.99 8.46 22.04
C ASN A 619 -14.78 7.32 23.06
N ALA A 620 -13.84 6.41 22.82
CA ALA A 620 -13.63 5.25 23.68
C ALA A 620 -13.21 5.62 25.13
N MET A 621 -12.44 6.70 25.35
CA MET A 621 -12.15 7.21 26.70
C MET A 621 -13.41 7.80 27.37
N LEU A 622 -14.30 8.46 26.63
CA LEU A 622 -15.58 8.97 27.11
C LEU A 622 -16.45 7.82 27.57
N CYS A 623 -16.65 6.83 26.70
CA CYS A 623 -17.43 5.63 26.98
C CYS A 623 -16.86 4.87 28.19
N SER A 624 -15.53 4.71 28.25
CA SER A 624 -14.85 4.10 29.40
C SER A 624 -15.02 4.92 30.69
N ALA A 625 -14.96 6.25 30.61
CA ALA A 625 -15.14 7.10 31.78
C ALA A 625 -16.60 7.08 32.26
N LEU A 626 -17.59 7.11 31.37
CA LEU A 626 -19.02 7.01 31.74
C LEU A 626 -19.33 5.69 32.46
N THR A 627 -18.72 4.58 32.03
CA THR A 627 -18.82 3.27 32.71
C THR A 627 -18.42 3.35 34.19
N ARG A 628 -17.47 4.23 34.54
CA ARG A 628 -16.87 4.34 35.88
C ARG A 628 -17.43 5.48 36.73
N GLU A 629 -17.66 6.63 36.12
CA GLU A 629 -18.07 7.86 36.80
C GLU A 629 -19.57 7.88 37.10
N ILE A 630 -20.37 7.09 36.38
CA ILE A 630 -21.77 6.86 36.75
C ILE A 630 -21.79 6.02 38.04
N VAL A 631 -22.39 6.56 39.09
CA VAL A 631 -22.49 5.90 40.40
C VAL A 631 -23.21 4.55 40.25
N GLY A 632 -22.58 3.49 40.75
CA GLY A 632 -23.07 2.11 40.59
C GLY A 632 -22.64 1.42 39.30
N GLY A 633 -21.93 2.13 38.40
CA GLY A 633 -21.48 1.63 37.11
C GLY A 633 -22.55 1.71 36.02
N ALA A 634 -22.13 1.56 34.77
CA ALA A 634 -23.02 1.51 33.60
C ALA A 634 -22.46 0.59 32.52
N ILE A 635 -23.31 0.06 31.66
CA ILE A 635 -22.92 -0.60 30.41
C ILE A 635 -22.98 0.47 29.33
N VAL A 636 -21.90 0.65 28.55
CA VAL A 636 -21.88 1.63 27.45
C VAL A 636 -21.78 0.90 26.12
N ALA A 637 -22.78 1.09 25.26
CA ALA A 637 -22.80 0.60 23.89
C ALA A 637 -22.58 1.77 22.92
N GLU A 638 -21.46 1.76 22.22
CA GLU A 638 -21.14 2.75 21.20
C GLU A 638 -21.62 2.28 19.82
N VAL A 639 -22.40 3.11 19.13
CA VAL A 639 -23.03 2.75 17.86
C VAL A 639 -22.17 3.21 16.69
N HIS A 640 -21.71 2.27 15.87
CA HIS A 640 -21.02 2.53 14.62
C HIS A 640 -22.05 2.69 13.50
N HIS A 641 -22.29 3.92 13.07
CA HIS A 641 -23.38 4.24 12.15
C HIS A 641 -23.06 3.89 10.68
N GLN A 642 -24.06 3.36 9.95
CA GLN A 642 -23.92 2.89 8.56
C GLN A 642 -24.58 3.84 7.53
N ASP A 643 -24.92 5.05 7.96
CA ASP A 643 -25.63 6.07 7.18
C ASP A 643 -24.73 6.86 6.21
N GLY A 644 -23.47 6.45 6.06
CA GLY A 644 -22.44 7.18 5.32
C GLY A 644 -22.00 8.49 5.99
N SER A 645 -22.32 8.71 7.27
CA SER A 645 -21.79 9.83 8.06
C SER A 645 -20.45 9.50 8.72
N ALA A 646 -20.17 8.22 8.91
CA ALA A 646 -18.94 7.75 9.54
C ALA A 646 -17.74 7.88 8.60
N CYS A 647 -16.55 8.11 9.16
CA CYS A 647 -15.33 8.01 8.36
C CYS A 647 -15.07 6.57 7.92
N GLU A 648 -15.42 5.59 8.75
CA GLU A 648 -15.26 4.17 8.49
C GLU A 648 -16.52 3.44 8.94
N ALA A 649 -17.15 2.70 8.03
CA ALA A 649 -18.28 1.83 8.32
C ALA A 649 -18.26 0.64 7.35
N VAL A 650 -18.83 -0.48 7.79
CA VAL A 650 -18.98 -1.69 6.98
C VAL A 650 -20.42 -2.20 7.02
N ASP A 651 -20.87 -2.80 5.93
CA ASP A 651 -22.17 -3.49 5.87
C ASP A 651 -22.10 -4.90 6.51
N GLU A 652 -23.23 -5.61 6.51
CA GLU A 652 -23.36 -6.97 7.07
C GLU A 652 -22.42 -8.00 6.41
N ASP A 653 -22.11 -7.81 5.12
CA ASP A 653 -21.19 -8.65 4.35
C ASP A 653 -19.71 -8.26 4.54
N GLY A 654 -19.47 -7.16 5.26
CA GLY A 654 -18.14 -6.60 5.51
C GLY A 654 -17.59 -5.75 4.36
N HIS A 655 -18.44 -5.25 3.47
CA HIS A 655 -18.06 -4.26 2.47
C HIS A 655 -18.01 -2.86 3.07
N GLU A 656 -17.04 -2.06 2.63
CA GLU A 656 -16.83 -0.68 3.10
C GLU A 656 -17.95 0.24 2.61
N ILE A 657 -18.59 0.95 3.54
CA ILE A 657 -19.59 1.98 3.27
C ILE A 657 -18.85 3.32 3.13
N PRO A 658 -18.85 3.96 1.95
CA PRO A 658 -18.10 5.19 1.76
C PRO A 658 -18.73 6.37 2.48
N TYR A 659 -17.88 7.28 3.00
CA TYR A 659 -18.33 8.54 3.57
C TYR A 659 -19.03 9.41 2.51
N VAL A 660 -20.22 9.90 2.83
CA VAL A 660 -21.01 10.79 1.98
C VAL A 660 -20.76 12.25 2.41
N PRO A 661 -20.04 13.04 1.59
CA PRO A 661 -19.75 14.43 1.91
C PRO A 661 -21.00 15.30 1.82
N ASP A 662 -20.91 16.53 2.32
CA ASP A 662 -21.98 17.51 2.16
C ASP A 662 -22.37 17.65 0.68
N PRO A 663 -23.67 17.71 0.37
CA PRO A 663 -24.14 17.84 -1.00
C PRO A 663 -23.74 19.21 -1.57
N ILE A 664 -22.62 19.28 -2.28
CA ILE A 664 -22.21 20.49 -3.01
C ILE A 664 -22.84 20.40 -4.40
N GLY A 665 -23.88 21.22 -4.66
CA GLY A 665 -24.57 21.26 -5.96
C GLY A 665 -25.57 20.13 -6.19
N SER A 666 -26.05 19.48 -5.12
CA SER A 666 -27.19 18.55 -5.19
C SER A 666 -28.47 19.34 -5.48
N PRO A 667 -29.40 18.83 -6.31
CA PRO A 667 -30.71 19.44 -6.49
C PRO A 667 -31.56 19.47 -5.20
N ASP A 668 -31.19 18.70 -4.18
CA ASP A 668 -31.85 18.71 -2.87
C ASP A 668 -30.82 18.60 -1.71
N PRO A 669 -30.23 19.71 -1.27
CA PRO A 669 -29.30 19.74 -0.14
C PRO A 669 -29.98 19.51 1.22
N ARG A 670 -31.31 19.61 1.29
CA ARG A 670 -32.11 19.44 2.51
C ARG A 670 -32.42 17.98 2.82
N SER A 671 -32.36 17.08 1.84
CA SER A 671 -32.73 15.68 2.08
C SER A 671 -31.68 14.84 2.80
N LEU A 672 -30.38 15.12 2.67
CA LEU A 672 -29.34 14.18 3.11
C LEU A 672 -29.22 14.08 4.64
N ARG A 673 -28.93 15.19 5.33
CA ARG A 673 -28.65 15.18 6.78
C ARG A 673 -29.87 14.74 7.61
N PRO A 674 -31.11 15.16 7.32
CA PRO A 674 -32.29 14.62 8.00
C PRO A 674 -32.51 13.12 7.74
N LYS A 675 -32.25 12.61 6.53
CA LYS A 675 -32.33 11.16 6.25
C LYS A 675 -31.31 10.37 7.08
N GLN A 676 -30.08 10.88 7.15
CA GLN A 676 -29.01 10.31 7.97
C GLN A 676 -29.37 10.30 9.45
N VAL A 677 -29.82 11.41 10.03
CA VAL A 677 -30.23 11.47 11.44
C VAL A 677 -31.34 10.46 11.76
N ARG A 678 -32.34 10.30 10.87
CA ARG A 678 -33.38 9.28 11.02
C ARG A 678 -32.84 7.86 10.97
N GLN A 679 -31.93 7.58 10.03
CA GLN A 679 -31.28 6.28 9.96
C GLN A 679 -30.49 6.01 11.24
N ARG A 680 -29.68 6.96 11.71
CA ARG A 680 -28.90 6.84 12.94
C ARG A 680 -29.79 6.61 14.17
N ALA A 681 -30.94 7.28 14.25
CA ALA A 681 -31.90 7.07 15.34
C ALA A 681 -32.52 5.66 15.31
N ASN A 682 -32.78 5.11 14.12
CA ASN A 682 -33.22 3.71 13.96
C ASN A 682 -32.11 2.71 14.30
N GLU A 683 -30.85 3.02 13.98
CA GLU A 683 -29.70 2.19 14.36
C GLU A 683 -29.53 2.16 15.89
N VAL A 684 -29.62 3.32 16.56
CA VAL A 684 -29.65 3.40 18.04
C VAL A 684 -30.77 2.54 18.61
N LYS A 685 -31.98 2.64 18.05
CA LYS A 685 -33.12 1.81 18.45
C LYS A 685 -32.84 0.32 18.28
N SER A 686 -32.28 -0.08 17.14
CA SER A 686 -32.01 -1.48 16.82
C SER A 686 -30.97 -2.08 17.78
N VAL A 687 -29.94 -1.31 18.13
CA VAL A 687 -28.93 -1.72 19.13
C VAL A 687 -29.56 -1.91 20.51
N ILE A 688 -30.43 -0.99 20.93
CA ILE A 688 -31.15 -1.10 22.20
C ILE A 688 -32.03 -2.36 22.22
N GLU A 689 -32.86 -2.56 21.20
CA GLU A 689 -33.77 -3.72 21.10
C GLU A 689 -32.98 -5.03 21.10
N TYR A 690 -31.89 -5.11 20.34
CA TYR A 690 -31.03 -6.29 20.27
C TYR A 690 -30.38 -6.62 21.62
N LEU A 691 -29.79 -5.64 22.31
CA LEU A 691 -29.14 -5.86 23.61
C LEU A 691 -30.16 -6.22 24.70
N CYS A 692 -31.32 -5.59 24.72
CA CYS A 692 -32.39 -5.91 25.66
C CYS A 692 -33.01 -7.30 25.41
N ALA A 693 -33.11 -7.73 24.14
CA ALA A 693 -33.59 -9.07 23.79
C ALA A 693 -32.64 -10.17 24.31
N ILE A 694 -31.33 -10.00 24.12
CA ILE A 694 -30.32 -10.90 24.68
C ILE A 694 -30.38 -10.89 26.21
N GLY A 695 -30.48 -9.70 26.83
CA GLY A 695 -30.60 -9.58 28.28
C GLY A 695 -31.83 -10.27 28.86
N SER A 696 -32.90 -10.39 28.07
CA SER A 696 -34.16 -11.05 28.45
C SER A 696 -34.16 -12.56 28.20
N GLY A 697 -33.11 -13.13 27.60
CA GLY A 697 -32.95 -14.57 27.42
C GLY A 697 -32.70 -15.05 25.98
N GLU A 698 -32.63 -14.16 24.99
CA GLU A 698 -32.11 -14.54 23.67
C GLU A 698 -30.59 -14.77 23.70
N GLU A 699 -30.06 -15.59 22.80
CA GLU A 699 -28.64 -15.94 22.77
C GLU A 699 -27.97 -15.40 21.50
N SER A 700 -26.94 -14.58 21.67
CA SER A 700 -25.97 -14.23 20.63
C SER A 700 -24.93 -15.34 20.48
N SER A 701 -24.25 -15.38 19.32
CA SER A 701 -23.10 -16.25 19.09
C SER A 701 -21.88 -15.91 19.96
N ASP A 702 -21.85 -14.73 20.60
CA ASP A 702 -20.77 -14.32 21.50
C ASP A 702 -21.18 -14.55 22.97
N PRO A 703 -20.57 -15.54 23.67
CA PRO A 703 -20.91 -15.86 25.06
C PRO A 703 -20.67 -14.69 26.03
N LEU A 704 -19.68 -13.83 25.77
CA LEU A 704 -19.40 -12.68 26.62
C LEU A 704 -20.50 -11.63 26.46
N LEU A 705 -20.99 -11.42 25.24
CA LEU A 705 -22.11 -10.52 24.99
C LEU A 705 -23.37 -10.98 25.73
N ASN A 706 -23.64 -12.30 25.75
CA ASN A 706 -24.78 -12.85 26.49
C ASN A 706 -24.68 -12.54 27.99
N ARG A 707 -23.49 -12.70 28.57
CA ARG A 707 -23.26 -12.38 30.00
C ARG A 707 -23.41 -10.88 30.28
N VAL A 708 -22.85 -10.01 29.44
CA VAL A 708 -22.94 -8.55 29.62
C VAL A 708 -24.38 -8.07 29.43
N ALA A 709 -25.09 -8.56 28.43
CA ALA A 709 -26.46 -8.16 28.16
C ALA A 709 -27.43 -8.55 29.29
N ARG A 710 -27.20 -9.67 29.97
CA ARG A 710 -27.98 -10.09 31.16
C ARG A 710 -27.89 -9.13 32.35
N LEU A 711 -26.86 -8.28 32.40
CA LEU A 711 -26.72 -7.24 33.42
C LEU A 711 -27.50 -5.96 33.08
N ILE A 712 -28.06 -5.83 31.88
CA ILE A 712 -28.77 -4.62 31.45
C ILE A 712 -30.09 -4.49 32.19
N ASP A 713 -30.33 -3.33 32.77
CA ASP A 713 -31.65 -2.90 33.22
C ASP A 713 -32.43 -2.29 32.04
N PRO A 714 -33.45 -2.98 31.49
CA PRO A 714 -34.22 -2.45 30.37
C PRO A 714 -35.05 -1.21 30.73
N ARG A 715 -35.13 -0.83 32.02
CA ARG A 715 -35.82 0.38 32.49
C ARG A 715 -34.90 1.60 32.60
N ARG A 716 -33.59 1.43 32.43
CA ARG A 716 -32.59 2.51 32.57
C ARG A 716 -31.71 2.63 31.33
N ILE A 717 -32.33 3.01 30.22
CA ILE A 717 -31.67 3.21 28.92
C ILE A 717 -31.39 4.70 28.71
N ILE A 718 -30.12 5.10 28.59
CA ILE A 718 -29.68 6.49 28.55
C ILE A 718 -29.00 6.78 27.21
N PRO A 719 -29.70 7.39 26.25
CA PRO A 719 -29.08 7.80 24.99
C PRO A 719 -28.21 9.05 25.21
N VAL A 720 -26.98 9.01 24.70
CA VAL A 720 -25.98 10.09 24.78
C VAL A 720 -25.42 10.33 23.38
N GLY A 721 -25.29 11.60 22.98
CA GLY A 721 -24.86 11.92 21.63
C GLY A 721 -23.98 13.15 21.55
N TYR A 722 -22.90 13.07 20.76
CA TYR A 722 -22.00 14.18 20.49
C TYR A 722 -22.22 14.76 19.08
N SER A 723 -22.31 16.09 18.94
CA SER A 723 -22.41 16.77 17.64
C SER A 723 -23.59 16.24 16.80
N PHE A 724 -23.32 15.59 15.67
CA PHE A 724 -24.35 14.92 14.87
C PHE A 724 -25.07 13.78 15.61
N GLY A 725 -24.38 13.13 16.55
CA GLY A 725 -24.94 12.22 17.53
C GLY A 725 -25.90 12.90 18.50
N GLY A 726 -25.65 14.16 18.87
CA GLY A 726 -26.59 14.94 19.68
C GLY A 726 -27.90 15.18 18.92
N ALA A 727 -27.85 15.50 17.62
CA ALA A 727 -29.03 15.57 16.78
C ALA A 727 -29.74 14.20 16.65
N THR A 728 -28.97 13.11 16.63
CA THR A 728 -29.51 11.73 16.58
C THR A 728 -30.26 11.35 17.85
N VAL A 729 -29.72 11.66 19.01
CA VAL A 729 -30.39 11.41 20.28
C VAL A 729 -31.64 12.28 20.42
N ALA A 730 -31.58 13.54 19.97
CA ALA A 730 -32.77 14.39 19.92
C ALA A 730 -33.87 13.79 19.02
N GLU A 731 -33.53 13.29 17.84
CA GLU A 731 -34.50 12.61 16.95
C GLU A 731 -35.06 11.33 17.59
N TYR A 732 -34.19 10.51 18.18
CA TYR A 732 -34.57 9.27 18.87
C TYR A 732 -35.57 9.54 20.00
N CYS A 733 -35.27 10.51 20.87
CA CYS A 733 -36.10 10.88 22.02
C CYS A 733 -37.35 11.70 21.66
N SER A 734 -37.52 12.08 20.40
CA SER A 734 -38.70 12.84 19.95
C SER A 734 -39.63 11.98 19.09
N THR A 735 -39.09 11.08 18.25
CA THR A 735 -39.87 10.45 17.16
C THR A 735 -39.72 8.92 17.03
N VAL A 736 -38.53 8.37 17.25
CA VAL A 736 -38.21 6.95 16.93
C VAL A 736 -38.34 6.04 18.15
N GLY A 737 -37.91 6.50 19.32
CA GLY A 737 -37.73 5.67 20.53
C GLY A 737 -38.95 5.53 21.42
N LEU A 738 -40.01 6.33 21.26
CA LEU A 738 -41.11 6.45 22.23
C LEU A 738 -42.48 6.24 21.58
N LYS A 739 -42.82 4.98 21.22
CA LYS A 739 -44.20 4.60 20.82
C LYS A 739 -45.08 4.08 21.98
N ARG A 740 -44.54 3.91 23.19
CA ARG A 740 -45.31 3.59 24.41
C ARG A 740 -45.06 4.63 25.48
N VAL A 741 -46.03 5.53 25.67
CA VAL A 741 -46.05 6.57 26.70
C VAL A 741 -46.20 5.99 28.11
N GLU A 742 -46.46 4.69 28.24
CA GLU A 742 -46.79 4.04 29.53
C GLU A 742 -45.64 3.23 30.16
N ASP A 743 -44.53 2.92 29.45
CA ASP A 743 -43.38 2.17 29.98
C ASP A 743 -42.08 2.99 29.86
N LYS A 744 -41.83 3.90 30.82
CA LYS A 744 -40.68 4.84 30.83
C LYS A 744 -39.32 4.13 31.01
N CYS A 745 -38.78 3.55 29.94
CA CYS A 745 -37.46 2.91 29.91
C CYS A 745 -36.28 3.88 29.72
N VAL A 746 -36.55 5.14 29.32
CA VAL A 746 -35.53 6.18 29.09
C VAL A 746 -35.65 7.27 30.15
N PRO A 747 -34.87 7.21 31.24
CA PRO A 747 -35.00 8.17 32.36
C PRO A 747 -34.49 9.57 32.01
N CYS A 748 -33.51 9.69 31.11
CA CYS A 748 -32.99 10.97 30.64
C CYS A 748 -32.19 10.81 29.33
N ALA A 749 -31.89 11.93 28.67
CA ALA A 749 -31.02 12.00 27.50
C ALA A 749 -29.93 13.07 27.68
N VAL A 750 -28.79 12.89 27.00
CA VAL A 750 -27.68 13.85 27.04
C VAL A 750 -27.23 14.24 25.62
N LEU A 751 -27.27 15.54 25.35
CA LEU A 751 -26.86 16.16 24.10
C LEU A 751 -25.56 16.96 24.31
N MET A 752 -24.46 16.46 23.77
CA MET A 752 -23.14 17.08 23.86
C MET A 752 -22.81 17.83 22.58
N ASP A 753 -22.69 19.15 22.69
CA ASP A 753 -22.45 20.11 21.61
C ASP A 753 -23.26 19.81 20.35
N PRO A 754 -24.61 19.66 20.46
CA PRO A 754 -25.43 19.03 19.43
C PRO A 754 -25.52 19.89 18.17
N TRP A 755 -25.35 19.26 17.00
CA TRP A 755 -25.44 19.95 15.72
C TRP A 755 -26.91 20.19 15.30
N THR A 756 -27.46 21.32 15.74
CA THR A 756 -28.89 21.64 15.61
C THR A 756 -29.30 22.48 14.40
N TYR A 757 -28.35 22.98 13.61
CA TYR A 757 -28.63 23.79 12.42
C TYR A 757 -27.63 23.53 11.30
N VAL A 758 -28.13 23.25 10.11
CA VAL A 758 -27.31 23.00 8.92
C VAL A 758 -27.24 24.28 8.09
N THR A 759 -26.02 24.72 7.80
CA THR A 759 -25.74 25.79 6.84
C THR A 759 -25.20 25.17 5.55
N PRO A 760 -26.02 25.06 4.48
CA PRO A 760 -25.59 24.48 3.21
C PRO A 760 -24.42 25.25 2.58
N LYS A 761 -23.46 24.50 2.03
CA LYS A 761 -22.25 25.08 1.38
C LYS A 761 -22.52 25.66 -0.01
N ASP A 762 -23.67 25.35 -0.60
CA ASP A 762 -24.11 25.86 -1.90
C ASP A 762 -24.80 27.24 -1.80
N GLY A 763 -24.92 27.79 -0.58
CA GLY A 763 -25.57 29.09 -0.32
C GLY A 763 -27.09 29.02 -0.23
N SER A 764 -27.68 27.82 -0.27
CA SER A 764 -29.12 27.65 0.00
C SER A 764 -29.48 27.97 1.45
N GLN A 765 -30.74 28.30 1.69
CA GLN A 765 -31.23 28.69 3.01
C GLN A 765 -31.06 27.52 4.00
N GLY A 766 -30.36 27.79 5.10
CA GLY A 766 -30.14 26.86 6.19
C GLY A 766 -31.43 26.38 6.85
N PHE A 767 -31.33 25.29 7.59
CA PHE A 767 -32.46 24.61 8.20
C PHE A 767 -32.08 23.95 9.52
N ARG A 768 -33.07 23.75 10.39
CA ARG A 768 -32.91 23.14 11.71
C ARG A 768 -32.76 21.62 11.60
N LEU A 769 -32.07 21.02 12.57
CA LEU A 769 -31.79 19.60 12.60
C LEU A 769 -31.82 19.07 14.04
N PRO A 770 -32.49 17.94 14.33
CA PRO A 770 -33.45 17.28 13.46
C PRO A 770 -34.79 18.05 13.45
N GLU A 771 -35.38 18.20 12.26
CA GLU A 771 -36.60 18.99 12.05
C GLU A 771 -37.74 18.57 13.00
N LYS A 772 -37.99 17.26 13.10
CA LYS A 772 -39.08 16.76 13.93
C LYS A 772 -38.89 17.01 15.42
N ALA A 773 -37.68 16.91 15.97
CA ALA A 773 -37.47 17.25 17.39
C ALA A 773 -37.70 18.73 17.69
N HIS A 774 -37.44 19.61 16.71
CA HIS A 774 -37.79 21.03 16.84
C HIS A 774 -39.30 21.29 16.80
N ASP A 775 -40.04 20.46 16.06
CA ASP A 775 -41.48 20.58 15.90
C ASP A 775 -42.25 19.93 17.08
N GLU A 776 -41.89 18.69 17.43
CA GLU A 776 -42.58 17.83 18.41
C GLU A 776 -42.01 17.98 19.84
N GLY A 777 -40.75 18.42 19.98
CA GLY A 777 -40.08 18.53 21.28
C GLY A 777 -39.50 17.22 21.79
N ILE A 778 -38.50 17.31 22.67
CA ILE A 778 -37.88 16.15 23.31
C ILE A 778 -38.77 15.68 24.47
N GLN A 779 -39.11 14.39 24.50
CA GLN A 779 -40.11 13.85 25.43
C GLN A 779 -39.54 13.39 26.78
N VAL A 780 -38.22 13.46 26.98
CA VAL A 780 -37.53 12.99 28.20
C VAL A 780 -36.68 14.09 28.84
N PRO A 781 -36.42 14.02 30.16
CA PRO A 781 -35.50 14.96 30.81
C PRO A 781 -34.15 14.99 30.08
N THR A 782 -33.70 16.18 29.68
CA THR A 782 -32.56 16.30 28.76
C THR A 782 -31.50 17.27 29.29
N LEU A 783 -30.24 16.85 29.29
CA LEU A 783 -29.10 17.75 29.48
C LEU A 783 -28.55 18.15 28.11
N THR A 784 -28.44 19.44 27.85
CA THR A 784 -27.72 19.98 26.69
C THR A 784 -26.49 20.75 27.17
N LEU A 785 -25.30 20.27 26.83
CA LEU A 785 -24.01 20.92 27.12
C LEU A 785 -23.39 21.40 25.81
N SER A 786 -23.24 22.70 25.62
CA SER A 786 -22.65 23.28 24.40
C SER A 786 -21.29 23.92 24.65
N SER A 787 -20.44 23.95 23.62
CA SER A 787 -19.20 24.72 23.64
C SER A 787 -19.45 26.20 23.40
N GLU A 788 -18.58 27.07 23.92
CA GLU A 788 -18.67 28.52 23.71
C GLU A 788 -18.58 28.90 22.23
N GLU A 789 -17.80 28.16 21.43
CA GLU A 789 -17.68 28.37 19.98
C GLU A 789 -18.97 28.03 19.24
N PHE A 790 -19.59 26.90 19.56
CA PHE A 790 -20.73 26.39 18.78
C PHE A 790 -21.96 27.28 18.90
N ILE A 791 -22.14 27.91 20.07
CA ILE A 791 -23.23 28.87 20.31
C ILE A 791 -22.92 30.30 19.84
N LYS A 792 -21.70 30.59 19.35
CA LYS A 792 -21.40 31.93 18.78
C LYS A 792 -22.10 32.16 17.45
N SER A 793 -22.51 31.10 16.76
CA SER A 793 -23.35 31.22 15.56
C SER A 793 -24.79 31.53 15.97
N PRO A 794 -25.38 32.65 15.52
CA PRO A 794 -26.75 33.02 15.90
C PRO A 794 -27.80 31.98 15.53
N ASP A 795 -27.68 31.37 14.35
CA ASP A 795 -28.63 30.35 13.87
C ASP A 795 -28.52 29.05 14.67
N MET A 796 -27.30 28.61 14.95
CA MET A 796 -27.02 27.45 15.81
C MET A 796 -27.53 27.69 17.23
N GLN A 797 -27.27 28.86 17.80
CA GLN A 797 -27.74 29.22 19.13
C GLN A 797 -29.27 29.24 19.18
N ALA A 798 -29.90 29.90 18.21
CA ALA A 798 -31.36 29.99 18.11
C ALA A 798 -31.99 28.60 17.96
N ALA A 799 -31.40 27.72 17.15
CA ALA A 799 -31.84 26.34 17.01
C ALA A 799 -31.67 25.58 18.34
N THR A 800 -30.48 25.53 18.93
CA THR A 800 -30.25 24.79 20.19
C THR A 800 -31.15 25.29 21.33
N VAL A 801 -31.34 26.60 21.48
CA VAL A 801 -32.26 27.17 22.48
C VAL A 801 -33.70 26.81 22.15
N ASN A 802 -34.10 26.85 20.88
CA ASN A 802 -35.44 26.43 20.48
C ASN A 802 -35.70 24.95 20.80
N LEU A 803 -34.73 24.06 20.54
CA LEU A 803 -34.83 22.64 20.85
C LEU A 803 -34.95 22.42 22.37
N HIS A 804 -34.14 23.14 23.16
CA HIS A 804 -34.20 23.11 24.62
C HIS A 804 -35.57 23.56 25.16
N ASN A 805 -36.07 24.70 24.69
CA ASN A 805 -37.35 25.27 25.13
C ASN A 805 -38.56 24.44 24.69
N ARG A 806 -38.41 23.61 23.64
CA ARG A 806 -39.44 22.67 23.17
C ARG A 806 -39.45 21.36 23.94
N SER A 807 -38.51 21.12 24.85
CA SER A 807 -38.51 19.91 25.70
C SER A 807 -39.77 19.83 26.56
N LEU A 808 -40.49 18.71 26.48
CA LEU A 808 -41.74 18.48 27.21
C LEU A 808 -41.50 18.04 28.67
N GLN A 809 -40.23 17.85 29.04
CA GLN A 809 -39.77 17.42 30.37
C GLN A 809 -38.67 18.35 30.87
N PRO A 810 -38.33 18.34 32.19
CA PRO A 810 -37.30 19.20 32.75
C PRO A 810 -35.97 19.07 32.01
N ALA A 811 -35.57 20.14 31.33
CA ALA A 811 -34.31 20.21 30.59
C ALA A 811 -33.30 21.09 31.33
N SER A 812 -32.01 20.76 31.19
CA SER A 812 -30.90 21.57 31.69
C SER A 812 -30.03 21.99 30.51
N PHE A 813 -29.69 23.27 30.45
CA PHE A 813 -28.81 23.82 29.41
C PHE A 813 -27.57 24.42 30.06
N GLY A 814 -26.40 24.08 29.54
CA GLY A 814 -25.12 24.60 30.01
C GLY A 814 -24.18 24.93 28.87
N VAL A 815 -23.40 25.98 29.05
CA VAL A 815 -22.33 26.37 28.14
C VAL A 815 -21.02 26.23 28.90
N VAL A 816 -20.03 25.57 28.30
CA VAL A 816 -18.71 25.41 28.92
C VAL A 816 -17.81 26.55 28.45
N ASP A 817 -17.47 27.48 29.36
CA ASP A 817 -16.64 28.65 29.05
C ASP A 817 -15.26 28.25 28.49
N LYS A 818 -14.74 29.02 27.53
CA LYS A 818 -13.42 28.85 26.89
C LYS A 818 -13.26 27.46 26.26
N THR A 819 -14.31 27.00 25.60
CA THR A 819 -14.30 25.73 24.87
C THR A 819 -14.70 25.90 23.41
N ARG A 820 -14.17 24.98 22.61
CA ARG A 820 -14.43 24.80 21.19
C ARG A 820 -15.06 23.44 20.95
N HIS A 821 -15.55 23.21 19.74
CA HIS A 821 -16.17 21.93 19.38
C HIS A 821 -15.24 20.74 19.66
N GLY A 822 -13.94 20.93 19.39
CA GLY A 822 -12.89 19.93 19.64
C GLY A 822 -12.62 19.60 21.11
N ASN A 823 -13.16 20.36 22.08
CA ASN A 823 -13.01 20.06 23.50
C ASN A 823 -13.90 18.92 24.00
N PHE A 824 -14.91 18.54 23.22
CA PHE A 824 -15.84 17.45 23.53
C PHE A 824 -15.40 16.11 22.92
N MET A 825 -14.31 16.11 22.14
CA MET A 825 -13.65 14.91 21.59
C MET A 825 -12.29 14.66 22.24
N GLU A 826 -11.79 13.44 22.09
CA GLU A 826 -10.58 12.98 22.80
C GLU A 826 -9.27 13.48 22.20
N LEU A 827 -9.30 14.29 21.12
CA LEU A 827 -8.14 14.72 20.32
C LEU A 827 -6.94 15.22 21.15
N CYS A 828 -7.17 15.75 22.34
CA CYS A 828 -6.13 16.28 23.23
C CYS A 828 -5.35 15.20 23.98
N PHE A 829 -5.83 13.95 24.00
CA PHE A 829 -5.20 12.82 24.67
C PHE A 829 -4.29 12.00 23.73
N TRP A 830 -4.62 11.89 22.44
CA TRP A 830 -3.84 11.13 21.45
C TRP A 830 -2.80 11.98 20.72
N MET A 831 -2.99 13.30 20.66
CA MET A 831 -2.01 14.18 20.03
C MET A 831 -0.78 14.41 20.92
N PRO A 832 0.45 14.38 20.36
CA PRO A 832 1.65 14.78 21.09
C PRO A 832 1.50 16.16 21.74
N GLN A 833 1.91 16.29 23.01
CA GLN A 833 1.67 17.50 23.81
C GLN A 833 2.24 18.78 23.17
N PHE A 834 3.35 18.68 22.43
CA PHE A 834 3.94 19.83 21.73
C PHE A 834 3.09 20.34 20.54
N LEU A 835 2.14 19.54 20.03
CA LEU A 835 1.20 19.93 18.98
C LEU A 835 -0.08 20.55 19.51
N VAL A 836 -0.38 20.41 20.81
CA VAL A 836 -1.58 21.02 21.45
C VAL A 836 -1.59 22.55 21.29
N PRO A 837 -0.48 23.29 21.48
CA PRO A 837 -0.43 24.73 21.19
C PRO A 837 -0.68 25.06 19.70
N VAL A 838 -0.26 24.19 18.79
CA VAL A 838 -0.49 24.37 17.34
C VAL A 838 -1.96 24.16 17.01
N ALA A 839 -2.58 23.09 17.53
CA ALA A 839 -4.01 22.84 17.41
C ALA A 839 -4.85 23.99 17.97
N ALA A 840 -4.44 24.59 19.10
CA ALA A 840 -5.07 25.78 19.64
C ALA A 840 -4.94 27.01 18.73
N ARG A 841 -3.80 27.17 18.03
CA ARG A 841 -3.58 28.27 17.06
C ARG A 841 -4.41 28.12 15.79
N ILE A 842 -4.62 26.90 15.31
CA ILE A 842 -5.49 26.61 14.14
C ILE A 842 -6.97 26.49 14.52
N GLY A 843 -7.31 26.67 15.79
CA GLY A 843 -8.68 26.81 16.26
C GLY A 843 -9.39 25.52 16.65
N PHE A 844 -8.69 24.41 16.89
CA PHE A 844 -9.29 23.19 17.44
C PHE A 844 -9.58 23.29 18.95
N TYR A 845 -8.79 24.09 19.67
CA TYR A 845 -8.97 24.38 21.11
C TYR A 845 -8.97 25.89 21.34
N ASP A 846 -9.64 26.32 22.42
CA ASP A 846 -9.51 27.71 22.84
C ASP A 846 -8.09 27.98 23.34
N LYS A 847 -7.42 28.98 22.74
CA LYS A 847 -6.06 29.40 23.11
C LYS A 847 -5.91 29.85 24.57
N ASN A 848 -7.02 30.26 25.20
CA ASN A 848 -7.07 30.68 26.60
C ASN A 848 -7.42 29.52 27.54
N ASN A 849 -7.70 28.33 27.01
CA ASN A 849 -7.88 27.13 27.80
C ASN A 849 -6.51 26.60 28.23
N LYS A 850 -6.18 26.78 29.51
CA LYS A 850 -4.89 26.38 30.09
C LYS A 850 -4.68 24.85 30.13
N SER A 851 -5.75 24.05 30.05
CA SER A 851 -5.69 22.59 30.09
C SER A 851 -6.93 21.96 29.42
N ALA A 852 -6.77 21.52 28.17
CA ALA A 852 -7.83 20.84 27.42
C ALA A 852 -8.28 19.53 28.10
N ARG A 853 -7.34 18.82 28.75
CA ARG A 853 -7.61 17.56 29.47
C ARG A 853 -8.48 17.76 30.71
N ASP A 854 -8.21 18.80 31.50
CA ASP A 854 -9.02 19.07 32.71
C ASP A 854 -10.41 19.58 32.35
N THR A 855 -10.52 20.32 31.24
CA THR A 855 -11.81 20.74 30.68
C THR A 855 -12.64 19.53 30.27
N TYR A 856 -12.03 18.58 29.56
CA TYR A 856 -12.68 17.32 29.18
C TYR A 856 -13.19 16.54 30.40
N ARG A 857 -12.37 16.38 31.44
CA ARG A 857 -12.78 15.70 32.69
C ARG A 857 -14.00 16.35 33.34
N LYS A 858 -14.08 17.69 33.34
CA LYS A 858 -15.25 18.41 33.87
C LYS A 858 -16.52 18.15 33.06
N ILE A 859 -16.41 18.04 31.74
CA ILE A 859 -17.52 17.70 30.86
C ILE A 859 -18.04 16.30 31.21
N VAL A 860 -17.13 15.31 31.31
CA VAL A 860 -17.49 13.93 31.70
C VAL A 860 -18.19 13.90 33.06
N ALA A 861 -17.62 14.58 34.07
CA ALA A 861 -18.21 14.63 35.40
C ALA A 861 -19.60 15.28 35.41
N ALA A 862 -19.81 16.34 34.61
CA ALA A 862 -21.13 16.99 34.49
C ALA A 862 -22.17 16.03 33.89
N VAL A 863 -21.79 15.28 32.85
CA VAL A 863 -22.65 14.26 32.22
C VAL A 863 -22.99 13.15 33.21
N ALA A 864 -22.00 12.55 33.86
CA ALA A 864 -22.19 11.47 34.82
C ALA A 864 -23.06 11.89 36.02
N ASN A 865 -22.85 13.10 36.56
CA ASN A 865 -23.65 13.64 37.65
C ASN A 865 -25.12 13.86 37.25
N PHE A 866 -25.37 14.37 36.04
CA PHE A 866 -26.74 14.54 35.56
C PHE A 866 -27.46 13.21 35.41
N ILE A 867 -26.78 12.21 34.82
CA ILE A 867 -27.30 10.85 34.70
C ILE A 867 -27.66 10.32 36.10
N HIS A 868 -26.73 10.39 37.05
CA HIS A 868 -26.96 9.94 38.41
C HIS A 868 -28.19 10.59 39.07
N LEU A 869 -28.34 11.91 38.94
CA LEU A 869 -29.49 12.65 39.47
C LEU A 869 -30.83 12.21 38.87
N LYS A 870 -30.84 11.71 37.63
CA LYS A 870 -32.05 11.29 36.92
C LYS A 870 -32.33 9.79 37.02
N THR A 871 -31.34 8.99 37.40
CA THR A 871 -31.47 7.54 37.54
C THR A 871 -31.47 7.04 38.99
N SER A 872 -31.19 7.90 39.98
CA SER A 872 -31.22 7.54 41.39
C SER A 872 -32.66 7.54 41.96
N PRO A 873 -33.08 6.51 42.71
CA PRO A 873 -34.40 6.47 43.35
C PRO A 873 -34.58 7.50 44.49
N ASP A 874 -33.50 8.09 45.02
CA ASP A 874 -33.51 9.03 46.17
C ASP A 874 -33.41 10.53 45.80
N ALA A 875 -33.77 10.91 44.56
CA ALA A 875 -33.57 12.26 44.01
C ALA A 875 -34.34 13.41 44.72
N HIS A 876 -35.01 13.14 45.85
CA HIS A 876 -35.66 14.14 46.70
C HIS A 876 -34.86 14.50 47.98
N SER A 877 -33.64 13.99 48.18
CA SER A 877 -32.82 14.37 49.35
C SER A 877 -32.01 15.68 49.13
N PRO A 878 -31.97 16.64 50.07
CA PRO A 878 -31.34 17.95 49.89
C PRO A 878 -29.81 17.95 49.95
N LEU A 879 -29.16 16.78 50.04
CA LEU A 879 -27.71 16.64 50.17
C LEU A 879 -27.04 16.35 48.81
N ALA A 880 -27.23 17.23 47.83
CA ALA A 880 -26.38 17.25 46.64
C ALA A 880 -25.08 18.02 46.93
N PRO A 881 -23.89 17.55 46.50
CA PRO A 881 -22.66 18.32 46.62
C PRO A 881 -22.77 19.58 45.75
N ARG A 882 -22.73 20.76 46.39
CA ARG A 882 -22.69 22.07 45.71
C ARG A 882 -21.58 22.09 44.65
N MET A 883 -21.93 22.41 43.41
CA MET A 883 -20.96 22.72 42.34
C MET A 883 -19.95 23.76 42.85
N ARG A 884 -18.72 23.33 43.15
CA ARG A 884 -17.55 24.22 43.27
C ARG A 884 -16.69 24.02 42.03
N GLY A 885 -16.77 24.96 41.09
CA GLY A 885 -15.71 25.18 40.10
C GLY A 885 -16.14 25.35 38.64
N GLY A 886 -16.70 26.50 38.30
CA GLY A 886 -16.47 27.13 36.99
C GLY A 886 -17.39 26.75 35.82
N ILE A 887 -18.64 26.36 36.06
CA ILE A 887 -19.70 26.44 35.04
C ILE A 887 -20.55 27.64 35.45
N SER A 888 -20.52 28.71 34.66
CA SER A 888 -21.31 29.91 34.93
C SER A 888 -22.79 29.61 34.65
N SER A 889 -23.61 29.56 35.68
CA SER A 889 -25.08 29.44 35.55
C SER A 889 -25.76 30.80 35.31
N GLU A 890 -25.00 31.86 35.06
CA GLU A 890 -25.53 33.21 34.80
C GLU A 890 -24.68 33.93 33.76
N SER A 891 -25.02 33.78 32.47
CA SER A 891 -24.66 34.82 31.51
C SER A 891 -25.60 35.99 31.73
N LYS A 892 -25.04 37.15 32.11
CA LYS A 892 -25.72 38.44 32.12
C LYS A 892 -26.52 38.61 30.81
N MET A 893 -27.82 38.41 30.86
CA MET A 893 -28.76 39.04 29.94
C MET A 893 -28.63 40.55 30.15
N SER A 894 -27.76 41.15 29.36
CA SER A 894 -27.74 42.59 29.16
C SER A 894 -29.07 42.99 28.51
N LYS A 895 -29.99 43.45 29.35
CA LYS A 895 -31.08 44.40 29.07
C LYS A 895 -31.07 44.96 27.64
N ARG A 896 -31.91 44.42 26.77
CA ARG A 896 -32.81 45.16 25.85
C ARG A 896 -33.59 44.16 25.00
N GLY A 897 -34.91 44.22 25.12
CA GLY A 897 -35.86 43.50 24.27
C GLY A 897 -36.69 42.48 25.05
N ASN A 898 -37.86 42.93 25.51
CA ASN A 898 -38.90 42.12 26.15
C ASN A 898 -39.17 40.81 25.39
N LEU A 899 -39.32 39.71 26.14
CA LEU A 899 -40.54 38.89 26.17
C LEU A 899 -40.42 37.88 27.32
N LYS A 900 -41.43 37.89 28.20
CA LYS A 900 -41.66 36.98 29.33
C LYS A 900 -42.20 35.65 28.80
N GLU A 901 -41.61 34.54 29.23
CA GLU A 901 -42.19 33.42 30.01
C GLU A 901 -41.20 32.25 30.04
#